data_AF-A0A9P8ZQB6-F1
#
_entry.id   AF-A0A9P8ZQB6-F1
#
_cell.length_a   1.000
_cell.length_b   1.000
_cell.length_c   1.000
_cell.angle_alpha   90.00
_cell.angle_beta   90.00
_cell.angle_gamma   90.00
#
_symmetry.space_group_name_H-M   'P 1'
#
loop_
_entity.id
_entity.type
_entity.pdbx_description
1 polymer ?
#
loop_
_entity_poly.entity_id
_entity_poly.type
_entity_poly.pdbx_seq_one_letter_code
_entity_poly.pdbx_strand_id
1 'polypeptide(L)'
;SDGASFFCSLLYTGSAWVNATTFSSLQRSSPRSTFPGLCFVRVLSYDLDQENHIERGPDGLRRLTIFGVDYHQYDFVFLCSEAGEPSQIAQIRLFEERPGLQHAKFRAKLMFYERAAPTLPLDERALSTRRDAEYRPATIIVGRLRVLQQRPSDEDMHSDPFLFYTEQPVPDNCPICNRSEESLVREQEDFDKLLEATGPLTLMDPFNGCGGLSLGIERGSKVIGMYLANDISQAASETYWTRSQQPYVTNMDANDLLARLSAGEHVSTIQEDAPHLSFEHRKVLETVDVICAGVPCQNHSTLNQFKKADDPQNALVLTALGFVEQFHPRFFVLENVVSIDSWELMSKQIDRRRVGGGEAHGGVYLIVAILLELGYHVRVGIMQAGYFGTPQQRRRFILLAADINSTLPELPHPTHGFSTITLRSTAFRDAVPDWPVVETKNMKSHPRCIPHARIDVDQAIGDLHPFDWKSNEIPQAGVRQFRCTPEKGCRPIFETTYPAGGPRSTYQDRARERHMDEPTSFNALQHFTSGFKPYIVTNVWNVPMDRDEANYLCKIFADFCIDVPYRHRIAAPHGALGRAGYPGGAYYRRLDKNDSFNTLVGNVHPTAKQSRIIHPSQYRIVSIREQARAQGFCDWFRFVGTAKEKTQQIANAVPVTMGEAIGRSLRKAILADYIRDP
;
A
#
# COMPACT_ATOMS: atom_id res chain seq x y z
N SER A 1 -24.25 27.41 -12.53
CA SER A 1 -24.88 28.53 -11.80
C SER A 1 -24.98 29.72 -12.75
N ASP A 2 -25.77 30.75 -12.42
CA ASP A 2 -25.95 31.98 -13.22
C ASP A 2 -24.80 32.99 -13.04
N GLY A 3 -23.72 32.61 -12.35
CA GLY A 3 -22.54 33.45 -12.10
C GLY A 3 -22.75 34.62 -11.14
N ALA A 4 -23.98 34.84 -10.65
CA ALA A 4 -24.34 36.01 -9.83
C ALA A 4 -24.74 35.65 -8.39
N SER A 5 -25.04 34.38 -8.12
CA SER A 5 -25.48 33.90 -6.81
C SER A 5 -24.50 32.91 -6.18
N PHE A 6 -24.34 32.96 -4.85
CA PHE A 6 -23.66 31.90 -4.11
C PHE A 6 -24.41 30.58 -4.32
N PHE A 7 -23.68 29.53 -4.71
CA PHE A 7 -24.21 28.18 -4.83
C PHE A 7 -23.33 27.20 -4.06
N CYS A 8 -23.93 26.13 -3.58
CA CYS A 8 -23.25 25.05 -2.89
C CYS A 8 -23.81 23.72 -3.39
N SER A 9 -22.98 22.92 -4.05
CA SER A 9 -23.32 21.58 -4.53
C SER A 9 -22.66 20.47 -3.70
N LEU A 10 -21.70 20.82 -2.83
CA LEU A 10 -20.83 19.88 -2.15
C LEU A 10 -20.71 20.23 -0.65
N LEU A 11 -20.70 19.20 0.18
CA LEU A 11 -20.33 19.23 1.59
C LEU A 11 -18.84 18.90 1.73
N TYR A 12 -18.16 19.63 2.60
CA TYR A 12 -16.79 19.34 2.99
C TYR A 12 -16.78 18.73 4.39
N THR A 13 -16.28 17.51 4.52
CA THR A 13 -16.22 16.75 5.79
C THR A 13 -14.88 16.94 6.52
N GLY A 14 -14.12 17.95 6.11
CA GLY A 14 -12.70 17.99 6.36
C GLY A 14 -11.96 17.09 5.36
N SER A 15 -12.10 15.76 5.43
CA SER A 15 -11.25 14.85 4.66
C SER A 15 -11.70 14.57 3.22
N ALA A 16 -12.92 14.99 2.88
CA ALA A 16 -13.53 14.72 1.59
C ALA A 16 -14.51 15.81 1.18
N TRP A 17 -14.70 15.93 -0.13
CA TRP A 17 -15.75 16.70 -0.77
C TRP A 17 -16.80 15.72 -1.32
N VAL A 18 -18.03 15.81 -0.83
CA VAL A 18 -19.14 14.89 -1.16
C VAL A 18 -20.39 15.69 -1.52
N ASN A 19 -21.28 15.18 -2.37
CA ASN A 19 -22.51 15.89 -2.74
C ASN A 19 -23.45 16.05 -1.53
N ALA A 20 -24.10 17.21 -1.45
CA ALA A 20 -25.09 17.52 -0.43
C ALA A 20 -26.42 16.73 -0.60
N THR A 21 -26.74 16.26 -1.81
CA THR A 21 -28.04 15.61 -2.11
C THR A 21 -28.11 14.13 -1.74
N THR A 22 -26.97 13.45 -1.54
CA THR A 22 -26.88 12.02 -1.21
C THR A 22 -27.55 11.66 0.13
N PHE A 23 -27.87 12.65 0.97
CA PHE A 23 -28.56 12.48 2.26
C PHE A 23 -30.09 12.62 2.20
N SER A 24 -30.67 12.96 1.04
CA SER A 24 -32.13 13.10 0.89
C SER A 24 -32.89 11.78 1.06
N SER A 25 -32.22 10.62 0.97
CA SER A 25 -32.79 9.28 1.17
C SER A 25 -33.03 8.92 2.65
N LEU A 26 -32.36 9.58 3.61
CA LEU A 26 -32.58 9.41 5.06
C LEU A 26 -33.95 9.95 5.53
N GLN A 27 -34.68 10.70 4.69
CA GLN A 27 -36.05 11.12 5.00
C GLN A 27 -37.08 9.99 4.96
N ARG A 28 -36.78 8.83 4.37
CA ARG A 28 -37.80 7.78 4.13
C ARG A 28 -38.04 6.83 5.31
N SER A 29 -37.18 6.78 6.32
CA SER A 29 -37.34 5.87 7.48
C SER A 29 -37.87 6.53 8.76
N SER A 30 -37.98 7.87 8.81
CA SER A 30 -38.56 8.58 9.95
C SER A 30 -40.03 8.91 9.69
N PRO A 31 -40.99 8.49 10.54
CA PRO A 31 -42.40 8.78 10.35
C PRO A 31 -42.65 10.29 10.45
N ARG A 32 -43.17 10.86 9.36
CA ARG A 32 -43.89 12.14 9.24
C ARG A 32 -43.81 13.07 10.47
N SER A 33 -42.82 13.96 10.48
CA SER A 33 -42.97 15.27 11.13
C SER A 33 -42.06 16.29 10.45
N THR A 34 -42.67 17.21 9.71
CA THR A 34 -42.06 18.47 9.30
C THR A 34 -41.64 19.25 10.55
N PHE A 35 -40.34 19.34 10.83
CA PHE A 35 -39.81 20.17 11.93
C PHE A 35 -39.25 21.49 11.39
N PRO A 36 -39.75 22.66 11.85
CA PRO A 36 -39.06 23.93 11.67
C PRO A 36 -37.85 23.94 12.62
N GLY A 37 -36.67 23.56 12.11
CA GLY A 37 -35.45 23.46 12.92
C GLY A 37 -34.43 22.39 12.49
N LEU A 38 -34.61 21.76 11.32
CA LEU A 38 -33.65 20.79 10.79
C LEU A 38 -32.30 21.47 10.50
N CYS A 39 -31.31 21.20 11.35
CA CYS A 39 -29.92 21.59 11.13
C CYS A 39 -29.13 20.34 10.76
N PHE A 40 -28.68 20.26 9.51
CA PHE A 40 -27.94 19.12 8.97
C PHE A 40 -26.70 18.76 9.80
N VAL A 41 -25.95 19.77 10.25
CA VAL A 41 -24.79 19.60 11.14
C VAL A 41 -25.17 18.95 12.46
N ARG A 42 -26.35 19.25 13.01
CA ARG A 42 -26.84 18.65 14.26
C ARG A 42 -27.29 17.21 14.10
N VAL A 43 -27.86 16.84 12.95
CA VAL A 43 -28.24 15.44 12.68
C VAL A 43 -26.99 14.58 12.53
N LEU A 44 -25.99 15.07 11.78
CA LEU A 44 -24.70 14.38 11.65
C LEU A 44 -23.94 14.29 12.98
N SER A 45 -23.93 15.36 13.78
CA SER A 45 -23.32 15.30 15.11
C SER A 45 -24.08 14.34 16.01
N TYR A 46 -25.41 14.24 15.91
CA TYR A 46 -26.23 13.31 16.70
C TYR A 46 -26.00 11.83 16.33
N ASP A 47 -25.82 11.50 15.05
CA ASP A 47 -25.43 10.15 14.63
C ASP A 47 -23.99 9.78 15.05
N LEU A 48 -23.09 10.77 15.11
CA LEU A 48 -21.73 10.60 15.66
C LEU A 48 -21.72 10.55 17.20
N ASP A 49 -22.67 11.24 17.83
CA ASP A 49 -22.88 11.32 19.27
C ASP A 49 -23.91 10.27 19.76
N GLN A 50 -24.22 9.22 18.97
CA GLN A 50 -25.06 8.12 19.44
C GLN A 50 -24.49 7.63 20.78
N GLU A 51 -25.19 7.98 21.86
CA GLU A 51 -24.73 7.68 23.19
C GLU A 51 -24.59 6.16 23.28
N ASN A 52 -23.43 5.70 23.75
CA ASN A 52 -23.24 4.29 24.06
C ASN A 52 -24.45 3.83 24.89
N HIS A 53 -25.16 2.80 24.44
CA HIS A 53 -26.35 2.28 25.10
C HIS A 53 -26.35 0.76 25.00
N ILE A 54 -26.82 0.08 26.06
CA ILE A 54 -26.97 -1.37 26.05
C ILE A 54 -28.41 -1.71 25.71
N GLU A 55 -28.60 -2.49 24.65
CA GLU A 55 -29.89 -3.06 24.30
C GLU A 55 -29.87 -4.59 24.44
N ARG A 56 -31.05 -5.19 24.58
CA ARG A 56 -31.21 -6.63 24.39
C ARG A 56 -31.80 -6.88 23.01
N GLY A 57 -31.09 -7.64 22.20
CA GLY A 57 -31.58 -8.05 20.89
C GLY A 57 -32.72 -9.07 20.98
N PRO A 58 -33.41 -9.36 19.87
CA PRO A 58 -34.46 -10.37 19.79
C PRO A 58 -34.01 -11.79 20.16
N ASP A 59 -32.71 -12.03 20.11
CA ASP A 59 -31.99 -13.24 20.53
C ASP A 59 -31.72 -13.32 22.03
N GLY A 60 -32.11 -12.31 22.80
CA GLY A 60 -31.88 -12.23 24.25
C GLY A 60 -30.45 -11.84 24.65
N LEU A 61 -29.54 -11.65 23.68
CA LEU A 61 -28.16 -11.22 23.89
C LEU A 61 -28.05 -9.69 24.06
N ARG A 62 -27.06 -9.24 24.83
CA ARG A 62 -26.78 -7.81 24.99
C ARG A 62 -25.98 -7.28 23.81
N ARG A 63 -26.31 -6.07 23.38
CA ARG A 63 -25.58 -5.29 22.37
C ARG A 63 -25.13 -3.98 22.98
N LEU A 64 -23.98 -3.49 22.55
CA LEU A 64 -23.47 -2.17 22.92
C LEU A 64 -22.91 -1.50 21.67
N THR A 65 -23.48 -0.36 21.31
CA THR A 65 -22.91 0.51 20.29
C THR A 65 -21.77 1.29 20.92
N ILE A 66 -20.58 1.18 20.33
CA ILE A 66 -19.40 1.94 20.75
C ILE A 66 -18.92 2.68 19.52
N PHE A 67 -19.00 4.01 19.58
CA PHE A 67 -18.61 4.89 18.48
C PHE A 67 -19.27 4.55 17.12
N GLY A 68 -20.58 4.32 17.13
CA GLY A 68 -21.33 3.96 15.93
C GLY A 68 -21.12 2.54 15.41
N VAL A 69 -20.36 1.69 16.12
CA VAL A 69 -20.18 0.28 15.78
C VAL A 69 -20.91 -0.59 16.82
N ASP A 70 -21.79 -1.47 16.34
CA ASP A 70 -22.53 -2.39 17.18
C ASP A 70 -21.71 -3.64 17.53
N TYR A 71 -21.45 -3.81 18.82
CA TYR A 71 -20.80 -5.00 19.36
C TYR A 71 -21.81 -5.91 20.06
N HIS A 72 -21.75 -7.20 19.74
CA HIS A 72 -22.60 -8.22 20.32
C HIS A 72 -21.88 -8.98 21.43
N GLN A 73 -22.65 -9.52 22.37
CA GLN A 73 -22.13 -10.54 23.27
C GLN A 73 -21.56 -11.71 22.47
N TYR A 74 -20.38 -12.19 22.86
CA TYR A 74 -19.56 -13.23 22.20
C TYR A 74 -18.80 -12.82 20.95
N ASP A 75 -18.84 -11.54 20.55
CA ASP A 75 -17.96 -11.04 19.50
C ASP A 75 -16.49 -11.10 19.91
N PHE A 76 -15.66 -11.47 18.93
CA PHE A 76 -14.23 -11.26 19.01
C PHE A 76 -13.92 -9.82 18.65
N VAL A 77 -13.12 -9.18 19.48
CA VAL A 77 -12.76 -7.78 19.39
C VAL A 77 -11.27 -7.55 19.57
N PHE A 78 -10.78 -6.55 18.85
CA PHE A 78 -9.49 -5.94 19.11
C PHE A 78 -9.62 -4.92 20.22
N LEU A 79 -8.59 -4.87 21.06
CA LEU A 79 -8.45 -3.90 22.13
C LEU A 79 -7.31 -2.93 21.80
N CYS A 80 -7.43 -1.70 22.30
CA CYS A 80 -6.38 -0.69 22.20
C CYS A 80 -5.02 -1.23 22.67
N SER A 81 -3.99 -1.07 21.85
CA SER A 81 -2.59 -1.37 22.17
C SER A 81 -1.72 -0.12 22.13
N GLU A 82 -0.49 -0.24 22.62
CA GLU A 82 0.54 0.79 22.43
C GLU A 82 0.79 1.04 20.94
N ALA A 83 1.23 2.27 20.61
CA ALA A 83 1.35 2.69 19.22
C ALA A 83 2.40 1.86 18.46
N GLY A 84 1.93 1.13 17.44
CA GLY A 84 2.78 0.30 16.58
C GLY A 84 2.82 -1.17 16.98
N GLU A 85 2.24 -1.54 18.12
CA GLU A 85 2.12 -2.92 18.57
C GLU A 85 0.78 -3.55 18.15
N PRO A 86 0.75 -4.86 17.85
CA PRO A 86 -0.50 -5.56 17.54
C PRO A 86 -1.53 -5.40 18.67
N SER A 87 -2.78 -5.18 18.28
CA SER A 87 -3.90 -5.12 19.21
C SER A 87 -4.09 -6.46 19.94
N GLN A 88 -4.40 -6.37 21.23
CA GLN A 88 -4.80 -7.54 22.01
C GLN A 88 -6.15 -8.05 21.50
N ILE A 89 -6.35 -9.37 21.54
CA ILE A 89 -7.56 -10.01 21.06
C ILE A 89 -8.33 -10.53 22.28
N ALA A 90 -9.63 -10.25 22.31
CA ALA A 90 -10.52 -10.77 23.33
C ALA A 90 -11.89 -11.13 22.77
N GLN A 91 -12.62 -11.95 23.50
CA GLN A 91 -14.03 -12.24 23.24
C GLN A 91 -14.89 -11.57 24.31
N ILE A 92 -15.95 -10.89 23.89
CA ILE A 92 -16.91 -10.25 24.80
C ILE A 92 -17.76 -11.33 25.47
N ARG A 93 -17.77 -11.37 26.80
CA ARG A 93 -18.60 -12.31 27.58
C ARG A 93 -19.88 -11.67 28.10
N LEU A 94 -19.83 -10.39 28.43
CA LEU A 94 -20.97 -9.65 28.98
C LEU A 94 -20.72 -8.14 28.87
N PHE A 95 -21.76 -7.38 28.56
CA PHE A 95 -21.77 -5.93 28.78
C PHE A 95 -22.47 -5.58 30.09
N GLU A 96 -21.94 -4.60 30.82
CA GLU A 96 -22.51 -4.12 32.04
C GLU A 96 -22.47 -2.60 32.09
N GLU A 97 -23.59 -2.00 32.49
CA GLU A 97 -23.70 -0.58 32.76
C GLU A 97 -23.47 -0.32 34.26
N ARG A 98 -22.62 0.66 34.57
CA ARG A 98 -22.39 1.17 35.92
C ARG A 98 -22.95 2.59 36.01
N PRO A 99 -24.16 2.76 36.55
CA PRO A 99 -24.71 4.11 36.75
C PRO A 99 -23.80 4.91 37.71
N GLY A 100 -23.48 6.16 37.34
CA GLY A 100 -22.73 7.11 38.18
C GLY A 100 -21.30 7.46 37.74
N LEU A 101 -20.73 6.82 36.71
CA LEU A 101 -19.39 7.12 36.18
C LEU A 101 -19.47 7.55 34.72
N GLN A 102 -19.45 8.86 34.42
CA GLN A 102 -19.62 9.38 33.05
C GLN A 102 -18.60 8.80 32.03
N HIS A 103 -17.34 8.54 32.42
CA HIS A 103 -16.28 8.08 31.51
C HIS A 103 -16.05 6.56 31.53
N ALA A 104 -16.77 5.82 32.37
CA ALA A 104 -16.71 4.36 32.48
C ALA A 104 -18.11 3.74 32.64
N LYS A 105 -19.13 4.43 32.10
CA LYS A 105 -20.55 4.05 32.21
C LYS A 105 -20.77 2.63 31.72
N PHE A 106 -20.01 2.19 30.70
CA PHE A 106 -20.08 0.86 30.15
C PHE A 106 -18.76 0.10 30.33
N ARG A 107 -18.86 -1.14 30.79
CA ARG A 107 -17.75 -2.09 30.88
C ARG A 107 -18.10 -3.40 30.18
N ALA A 108 -17.09 -4.04 29.61
CA ALA A 108 -17.20 -5.38 29.04
C ALA A 108 -16.40 -6.35 29.90
N LYS A 109 -16.97 -7.54 30.16
CA LYS A 109 -16.22 -8.69 30.65
C LYS A 109 -15.58 -9.37 29.44
N LEU A 110 -14.26 -9.39 29.39
CA LEU A 110 -13.48 -9.80 28.22
C LEU A 110 -12.68 -11.06 28.55
N MET A 111 -12.80 -12.09 27.71
CA MET A 111 -11.97 -13.29 27.74
C MET A 111 -10.82 -13.12 26.75
N PHE A 112 -9.58 -13.12 27.23
CA PHE A 112 -8.41 -12.79 26.42
C PHE A 112 -7.89 -14.01 25.66
N TYR A 113 -7.42 -13.76 24.44
CA TYR A 113 -6.77 -14.75 23.59
C TYR A 113 -5.34 -14.31 23.28
N GLU A 114 -4.42 -15.26 23.32
CA GLU A 114 -3.03 -15.07 22.91
C GLU A 114 -2.81 -15.64 21.52
N ARG A 115 -1.96 -14.98 20.73
CA ARG A 115 -1.45 -15.53 19.49
C ARG A 115 -0.64 -16.78 19.80
N ALA A 116 -0.86 -17.83 19.02
CA ALA A 116 -0.29 -19.14 19.30
C ALA A 116 1.23 -19.10 19.24
N ALA A 117 1.86 -19.98 20.02
CA ALA A 117 3.31 -20.20 19.91
C ALA A 117 3.66 -20.54 18.45
N PRO A 118 4.76 -20.00 17.90
CA PRO A 118 5.02 -20.05 16.48
C PRO A 118 5.35 -21.48 16.02
N THR A 119 4.40 -22.14 15.35
CA THR A 119 4.72 -23.21 14.40
C THR A 119 5.28 -22.57 13.13
N LEU A 120 6.22 -23.21 12.42
CA LEU A 120 6.71 -22.70 11.14
C LEU A 120 5.79 -23.16 9.99
N PRO A 121 5.39 -22.28 9.05
CA PRO A 121 5.66 -20.83 9.01
C PRO A 121 4.98 -20.08 10.16
N LEU A 122 5.68 -19.08 10.72
CA LEU A 122 5.17 -18.29 11.84
C LEU A 122 3.86 -17.61 11.44
N ASP A 123 2.76 -18.11 11.98
CA ASP A 123 1.40 -17.64 11.68
C ASP A 123 0.81 -16.89 12.88
N GLU A 124 0.88 -15.57 12.82
CA GLU A 124 0.38 -14.68 13.86
C GLU A 124 -1.16 -14.66 13.98
N ARG A 125 -1.88 -15.35 13.09
CA ARG A 125 -3.36 -15.42 13.08
C ARG A 125 -3.92 -16.59 13.87
N ALA A 126 -3.08 -17.56 14.24
CA ALA A 126 -3.45 -18.65 15.13
C ALA A 126 -3.58 -18.14 16.57
N LEU A 127 -4.58 -18.59 17.32
CA LEU A 127 -4.81 -18.25 18.73
C LEU A 127 -4.82 -19.51 19.61
N SER A 128 -4.09 -19.52 20.75
CA SER A 128 -3.88 -20.77 21.53
C SER A 128 -3.91 -20.71 23.06
N THR A 129 -4.27 -19.58 23.69
CA THR A 129 -4.32 -19.52 25.17
C THR A 129 -5.48 -18.66 25.63
N ARG A 130 -6.16 -19.09 26.70
CA ARG A 130 -7.21 -18.32 27.38
C ARG A 130 -6.71 -17.85 28.73
N ARG A 131 -6.94 -16.58 29.05
CA ARG A 131 -6.89 -16.08 30.43
C ARG A 131 -8.30 -15.94 30.98
N ASP A 132 -8.43 -15.90 32.29
CA ASP A 132 -9.70 -15.65 32.96
C ASP A 132 -10.34 -14.35 32.48
N ALA A 133 -11.67 -14.34 32.44
CA ALA A 133 -12.40 -13.21 31.89
C ALA A 133 -12.44 -12.04 32.88
N GLU A 134 -11.91 -10.89 32.49
CA GLU A 134 -11.78 -9.70 33.34
C GLU A 134 -12.65 -8.55 32.84
N TYR A 135 -13.08 -7.68 33.75
CA TYR A 135 -13.79 -6.47 33.37
C TYR A 135 -12.82 -5.37 32.91
N ARG A 136 -13.18 -4.72 31.81
CA ARG A 136 -12.49 -3.54 31.27
C ARG A 136 -13.50 -2.49 30.80
N PRO A 137 -13.13 -1.20 30.74
CA PRO A 137 -13.98 -0.16 30.14
C PRO A 137 -14.32 -0.54 28.70
N ALA A 138 -15.57 -0.39 28.26
CA ALA A 138 -15.96 -0.76 26.90
C ALA A 138 -15.22 0.06 25.83
N THR A 139 -14.82 1.30 26.16
CA THR A 139 -14.07 2.22 25.30
C THR A 139 -12.69 1.71 24.87
N ILE A 140 -12.16 0.64 25.46
CA ILE A 140 -10.91 0.02 24.98
C ILE A 140 -11.12 -0.83 23.73
N ILE A 141 -12.37 -1.17 23.38
CA ILE A 141 -12.71 -1.95 22.19
C ILE A 141 -12.57 -1.04 20.96
N VAL A 142 -11.78 -1.48 19.98
CA VAL A 142 -11.37 -0.66 18.83
C VAL A 142 -11.79 -1.22 17.48
N GLY A 143 -12.23 -2.46 17.46
CA GLY A 143 -12.64 -3.11 16.23
C GLY A 143 -13.09 -4.54 16.48
N ARG A 144 -13.79 -5.10 15.51
CA ARG A 144 -14.21 -6.49 15.48
C ARG A 144 -13.21 -7.32 14.69
N LEU A 145 -13.07 -8.58 15.02
CA LEU A 145 -12.34 -9.56 14.23
C LEU A 145 -13.12 -10.85 14.09
N ARG A 146 -12.69 -11.67 13.14
CA ARG A 146 -13.26 -13.00 12.92
C ARG A 146 -12.31 -14.05 13.42
N VAL A 147 -12.87 -15.08 14.05
CA VAL A 147 -12.11 -16.24 14.51
C VAL A 147 -12.82 -17.50 14.05
N LEU A 148 -12.19 -18.27 13.15
CA LEU A 148 -12.67 -19.59 12.75
C LEU A 148 -12.19 -20.67 13.72
N GLN A 149 -12.93 -21.78 13.82
CA GLN A 149 -12.53 -22.94 14.64
C GLN A 149 -11.57 -23.90 13.92
N GLN A 150 -11.11 -23.52 12.73
CA GLN A 150 -10.11 -24.25 11.93
C GLN A 150 -9.29 -23.27 11.11
N ARG A 151 -8.10 -23.68 10.68
CA ARG A 151 -7.26 -22.87 9.79
C ARG A 151 -8.02 -22.57 8.48
N PRO A 152 -8.16 -21.30 8.08
CA PRO A 152 -8.77 -20.92 6.81
C PRO A 152 -7.88 -21.36 5.63
N SER A 153 -8.41 -21.24 4.40
CA SER A 153 -7.57 -21.32 3.21
C SER A 153 -6.59 -20.14 3.17
N ASP A 154 -5.45 -20.29 2.49
CA ASP A 154 -4.49 -19.20 2.35
C ASP A 154 -5.12 -18.02 1.59
N GLU A 155 -5.99 -18.29 0.61
CA GLU A 155 -6.73 -17.25 -0.12
C GLU A 155 -7.61 -16.39 0.81
N ASP A 156 -8.34 -17.04 1.73
CA ASP A 156 -9.17 -16.33 2.71
C ASP A 156 -8.31 -15.46 3.62
N MET A 157 -7.19 -16.00 4.11
CA MET A 157 -6.24 -15.27 4.95
C MET A 157 -5.66 -14.05 4.22
N HIS A 158 -5.35 -14.15 2.94
CA HIS A 158 -4.83 -13.04 2.15
C HIS A 158 -5.88 -11.97 1.85
N SER A 159 -7.14 -12.36 1.69
CA SER A 159 -8.23 -11.44 1.36
C SER A 159 -8.73 -10.62 2.56
N ASP A 160 -8.74 -11.19 3.76
CA ASP A 160 -9.26 -10.55 4.96
C ASP A 160 -8.18 -10.44 6.05
N PRO A 161 -7.62 -9.25 6.30
CA PRO A 161 -6.64 -9.06 7.37
C PRO A 161 -7.24 -9.12 8.77
N PHE A 162 -8.57 -9.15 8.92
CA PHE A 162 -9.24 -9.27 10.23
C PHE A 162 -9.66 -10.71 10.54
N LEU A 163 -9.22 -11.69 9.72
CA LEU A 163 -9.48 -13.12 9.88
C LEU A 163 -8.37 -13.84 10.67
N PHE A 164 -8.79 -14.48 11.75
CA PHE A 164 -7.98 -15.28 12.68
C PHE A 164 -8.60 -16.66 12.84
N TYR A 165 -7.90 -17.57 13.52
CA TYR A 165 -8.45 -18.89 13.83
C TYR A 165 -7.90 -19.46 15.12
N THR A 166 -8.60 -20.44 15.65
CA THR A 166 -8.17 -21.23 16.80
C THR A 166 -8.62 -22.67 16.61
N GLU A 167 -7.75 -23.63 16.90
CA GLU A 167 -8.12 -25.05 16.92
C GLU A 167 -8.71 -25.47 18.28
N GLN A 168 -8.70 -24.56 19.26
CA GLN A 168 -9.27 -24.81 20.59
C GLN A 168 -10.77 -24.53 20.61
N PRO A 169 -11.61 -25.39 21.22
CA PRO A 169 -13.06 -25.22 21.24
C PRO A 169 -13.48 -23.93 21.94
N VAL A 170 -14.01 -22.94 21.19
CA VAL A 170 -14.46 -21.65 21.75
C VAL A 170 -15.71 -21.87 22.62
N PRO A 171 -15.73 -21.44 23.89
CA PRO A 171 -16.85 -21.67 24.79
C PRO A 171 -17.93 -20.62 24.51
N ASP A 172 -19.18 -21.06 24.32
CA ASP A 172 -20.33 -20.22 23.97
C ASP A 172 -20.14 -19.39 22.70
N ASN A 173 -20.73 -19.85 21.61
CA ASN A 173 -20.89 -19.07 20.39
C ASN A 173 -22.24 -18.36 20.42
N CYS A 174 -22.26 -17.07 20.11
CA CYS A 174 -23.49 -16.35 19.83
C CYS A 174 -24.14 -16.97 18.57
N PRO A 175 -25.39 -17.48 18.63
CA PRO A 175 -26.05 -18.07 17.46
C PRO A 175 -26.27 -17.05 16.33
N ILE A 176 -26.30 -15.74 16.65
CA ILE A 176 -26.29 -14.64 15.67
C ILE A 176 -24.87 -14.31 15.17
N CYS A 177 -23.82 -14.63 15.90
CA CYS A 177 -22.44 -14.29 15.54
C CYS A 177 -21.76 -15.45 14.79
N ASN A 178 -22.38 -16.64 14.82
CA ASN A 178 -22.28 -17.62 13.74
C ASN A 178 -22.79 -17.04 12.39
N ARG A 179 -23.57 -15.94 12.41
CA ARG A 179 -23.84 -15.13 11.21
C ARG A 179 -22.68 -14.20 10.81
N SER A 180 -21.52 -14.23 11.47
CA SER A 180 -20.31 -13.69 10.83
C SER A 180 -19.87 -14.58 9.67
N GLU A 181 -20.24 -15.87 9.69
CA GLU A 181 -20.19 -16.74 8.51
C GLU A 181 -21.35 -16.40 7.56
N GLU A 182 -22.61 -16.30 8.03
CA GLU A 182 -23.73 -15.93 7.14
C GLU A 182 -23.65 -14.51 6.55
N SER A 183 -23.09 -13.51 7.23
CA SER A 183 -22.98 -12.15 6.70
C SER A 183 -21.91 -12.06 5.64
N LEU A 184 -20.90 -12.92 5.69
CA LEU A 184 -19.89 -13.03 4.65
C LEU A 184 -20.30 -13.96 3.53
N VAL A 185 -21.03 -15.04 3.85
CA VAL A 185 -21.74 -15.79 2.83
C VAL A 185 -22.68 -14.85 2.11
N ARG A 186 -23.40 -13.95 2.80
CA ARG A 186 -24.21 -12.89 2.16
C ARG A 186 -23.38 -11.84 1.42
N GLU A 187 -22.31 -11.31 2.02
CA GLU A 187 -21.46 -10.31 1.34
C GLU A 187 -20.80 -10.92 0.10
N GLN A 188 -20.38 -12.18 0.18
CA GLN A 188 -19.83 -12.94 -0.92
C GLN A 188 -20.91 -13.34 -1.93
N GLU A 189 -22.11 -13.74 -1.51
CA GLU A 189 -23.26 -14.02 -2.38
C GLU A 189 -23.71 -12.75 -3.12
N ASP A 190 -23.79 -11.61 -2.43
CA ASP A 190 -24.14 -10.32 -3.03
C ASP A 190 -23.02 -9.86 -3.96
N PHE A 191 -21.78 -10.18 -3.65
CA PHE A 191 -20.63 -9.96 -4.52
C PHE A 191 -20.63 -10.88 -5.75
N ASP A 192 -21.02 -12.14 -5.59
CA ASP A 192 -21.14 -13.11 -6.67
C ASP A 192 -22.31 -12.72 -7.59
N LYS A 193 -23.45 -12.30 -7.02
CA LYS A 193 -24.57 -11.72 -7.78
C LYS A 193 -24.18 -10.45 -8.52
N LEU A 194 -23.42 -9.55 -7.90
CA LEU A 194 -22.87 -8.38 -8.55
C LEU A 194 -22.01 -8.79 -9.75
N LEU A 195 -21.08 -9.73 -9.57
CA LEU A 195 -20.23 -10.25 -10.64
C LEU A 195 -21.05 -10.90 -11.77
N GLU A 196 -22.10 -11.64 -11.44
CA GLU A 196 -23.04 -12.22 -12.41
C GLU A 196 -23.80 -11.12 -13.18
N ALA A 197 -24.19 -10.04 -12.52
CA ALA A 197 -24.95 -8.94 -13.11
C ALA A 197 -24.10 -8.02 -13.97
N THR A 198 -22.90 -7.62 -13.50
CA THR A 198 -22.06 -6.61 -14.18
C THR A 198 -20.92 -7.21 -14.99
N GLY A 199 -20.54 -8.46 -14.72
CA GLY A 199 -19.21 -8.96 -15.08
C GLY A 199 -18.09 -8.25 -14.29
N PRO A 200 -16.82 -8.59 -14.54
CA PRO A 200 -15.69 -7.90 -13.93
C PRO A 200 -15.61 -6.45 -14.43
N LEU A 201 -15.42 -5.51 -13.50
CA LEU A 201 -15.26 -4.09 -13.79
C LEU A 201 -13.92 -3.83 -14.47
N THR A 202 -13.88 -2.90 -15.41
CA THR A 202 -12.68 -2.64 -16.22
C THR A 202 -11.77 -1.58 -15.59
N LEU A 203 -10.47 -1.89 -15.51
CA LEU A 203 -9.43 -0.97 -15.05
C LEU A 203 -8.55 -0.49 -16.22
N MET A 204 -8.31 0.80 -16.28
CA MET A 204 -7.31 1.42 -17.15
C MET A 204 -6.20 2.06 -16.32
N ASP A 205 -4.94 1.80 -16.70
CA ASP A 205 -3.76 2.44 -16.13
C ASP A 205 -2.89 3.07 -17.23
N PRO A 206 -3.00 4.39 -17.47
CA PRO A 206 -2.26 5.07 -18.52
C PRO A 206 -0.75 5.25 -18.21
N PHE A 207 -0.33 4.98 -16.96
CA PHE A 207 1.05 5.13 -16.47
C PHE A 207 1.47 3.89 -15.67
N ASN A 208 1.24 2.72 -16.23
CA ASN A 208 1.22 1.44 -15.51
C ASN A 208 2.58 1.05 -14.91
N GLY A 209 3.70 1.47 -15.49
CA GLY A 209 5.01 0.96 -15.16
C GLY A 209 5.02 -0.57 -15.25
N CYS A 210 5.53 -1.23 -14.22
CA CYS A 210 5.43 -2.69 -14.11
C CYS A 210 4.11 -3.18 -13.47
N GLY A 211 3.16 -2.29 -13.18
CA GLY A 211 1.80 -2.63 -12.73
C GLY A 211 1.63 -2.90 -11.24
N GLY A 212 2.47 -2.32 -10.37
CA GLY A 212 2.38 -2.54 -8.92
C GLY A 212 1.05 -2.05 -8.30
N LEU A 213 0.57 -0.87 -8.71
CA LEU A 213 -0.70 -0.31 -8.25
C LEU A 213 -1.88 -1.12 -8.77
N SER A 214 -1.91 -1.33 -10.08
CA SER A 214 -3.00 -1.99 -10.78
C SER A 214 -3.14 -3.47 -10.40
N LEU A 215 -2.03 -4.22 -10.30
CA LEU A 215 -2.02 -5.58 -9.76
C LEU A 215 -2.56 -5.63 -8.33
N GLY A 216 -2.21 -4.63 -7.52
CA GLY A 216 -2.71 -4.54 -6.15
C GLY A 216 -4.22 -4.32 -6.12
N ILE A 217 -4.74 -3.37 -6.91
CA ILE A 217 -6.18 -3.09 -7.00
C ILE A 217 -6.95 -4.33 -7.46
N GLU A 218 -6.46 -5.01 -8.49
CA GLU A 218 -7.05 -6.24 -9.03
C GLU A 218 -7.16 -7.32 -7.93
N ARG A 219 -6.04 -7.64 -7.27
CA ARG A 219 -5.99 -8.65 -6.19
C ARG A 219 -6.84 -8.27 -4.98
N GLY A 220 -6.82 -7.00 -4.58
CA GLY A 220 -7.55 -6.53 -3.40
C GLY A 220 -9.05 -6.42 -3.62
N SER A 221 -9.46 -6.04 -4.83
CA SER A 221 -10.87 -5.86 -5.16
C SER A 221 -11.57 -7.17 -5.51
N LYS A 222 -10.87 -8.13 -6.15
CA LYS A 222 -11.41 -9.37 -6.73
C LYS A 222 -12.47 -9.19 -7.85
N VAL A 223 -13.01 -7.99 -8.07
CA VAL A 223 -13.97 -7.65 -9.13
C VAL A 223 -13.40 -6.80 -10.25
N ILE A 224 -12.34 -6.04 -9.97
CA ILE A 224 -11.76 -5.13 -10.95
C ILE A 224 -10.68 -5.89 -11.70
N GLY A 225 -10.84 -6.03 -13.02
CA GLY A 225 -9.88 -6.64 -13.91
C GLY A 225 -9.17 -5.60 -14.77
N MET A 226 -7.86 -5.75 -14.97
CA MET A 226 -7.14 -4.89 -15.90
C MET A 226 -7.69 -5.05 -17.32
N TYR A 227 -8.00 -3.92 -17.95
CA TYR A 227 -8.44 -3.84 -19.33
C TYR A 227 -7.35 -3.23 -20.24
N LEU A 228 -6.79 -2.06 -19.88
CA LEU A 228 -5.74 -1.38 -20.65
C LEU A 228 -4.62 -0.89 -19.73
N ALA A 229 -3.40 -1.33 -20.03
CA ALA A 229 -2.18 -0.81 -19.43
C ALA A 229 -1.33 -0.08 -20.48
N ASN A 230 -0.91 1.14 -20.19
CA ASN A 230 0.02 1.89 -21.03
C ASN A 230 1.26 2.28 -20.24
N ASP A 231 2.42 2.21 -20.87
CA ASP A 231 3.64 2.84 -20.36
C ASP A 231 4.57 3.21 -21.52
N ILE A 232 5.33 4.28 -21.39
CA ILE A 232 6.32 4.69 -22.41
C ILE A 232 7.56 3.77 -22.43
N SER A 233 7.83 3.06 -21.34
CA SER A 233 8.97 2.13 -21.23
C SER A 233 8.62 0.75 -21.78
N GLN A 234 9.25 0.37 -22.89
CA GLN A 234 9.10 -0.95 -23.51
C GLN A 234 9.28 -2.10 -22.51
N ALA A 235 10.35 -2.07 -21.70
CA ALA A 235 10.63 -3.11 -20.71
C ALA A 235 9.53 -3.24 -19.63
N ALA A 236 8.79 -2.16 -19.36
CA ALA A 236 7.72 -2.13 -18.37
C ALA A 236 6.41 -2.67 -18.96
N SER A 237 6.08 -2.26 -20.19
CA SER A 237 4.99 -2.83 -20.98
C SER A 237 5.17 -4.35 -21.19
N GLU A 238 6.36 -4.78 -21.60
CA GLU A 238 6.70 -6.20 -21.76
C GLU A 238 6.61 -6.98 -20.45
N THR A 239 7.02 -6.37 -19.33
CA THR A 239 6.88 -6.97 -17.99
C THR A 239 5.43 -7.28 -17.69
N TYR A 240 4.55 -6.33 -17.90
CA TYR A 240 3.13 -6.50 -17.59
C TYR A 240 2.43 -7.47 -18.54
N TRP A 241 2.91 -7.58 -19.79
CA TRP A 241 2.42 -8.55 -20.78
C TRP A 241 2.67 -10.01 -20.39
N THR A 242 3.70 -10.31 -19.59
CA THR A 242 4.03 -11.69 -19.19
C THR A 242 2.95 -12.38 -18.32
N ARG A 243 1.88 -11.67 -17.93
CA ARG A 243 0.76 -12.21 -17.14
C ARG A 243 -0.12 -13.14 -17.99
N SER A 244 -0.69 -14.17 -17.37
CA SER A 244 -1.48 -15.22 -18.05
C SER A 244 -2.84 -14.74 -18.59
N GLN A 245 -3.48 -13.77 -17.93
CA GLN A 245 -4.63 -13.04 -18.45
C GLN A 245 -4.11 -11.73 -19.05
N GLN A 246 -4.05 -11.64 -20.37
CA GLN A 246 -3.43 -10.49 -21.04
C GLN A 246 -4.45 -9.37 -21.26
N PRO A 247 -4.28 -8.21 -20.60
CA PRO A 247 -4.99 -7.00 -20.97
C PRO A 247 -4.43 -6.44 -22.29
N TYR A 248 -5.07 -5.40 -22.83
CA TYR A 248 -4.42 -4.60 -23.84
C TYR A 248 -3.23 -3.87 -23.21
N VAL A 249 -2.06 -4.01 -23.83
CA VAL A 249 -0.84 -3.33 -23.39
C VAL A 249 -0.31 -2.49 -24.53
N THR A 250 -0.21 -1.19 -24.30
CA THR A 250 0.38 -0.25 -25.26
C THR A 250 1.73 0.25 -24.75
N ASN A 251 2.63 0.57 -25.68
CA ASN A 251 3.93 1.16 -25.37
C ASN A 251 4.07 2.52 -26.06
N MET A 252 3.52 3.59 -25.47
CA MET A 252 3.56 4.93 -26.05
C MET A 252 3.41 6.03 -25.00
N ASP A 253 3.62 7.28 -25.42
CA ASP A 253 3.29 8.43 -24.60
C ASP A 253 1.79 8.45 -24.29
N ALA A 254 1.43 8.75 -23.05
CA ALA A 254 0.04 8.78 -22.61
C ALA A 254 -0.78 9.87 -23.32
N ASN A 255 -0.16 10.95 -23.77
CA ASN A 255 -0.83 11.99 -24.55
C ASN A 255 -1.19 11.49 -25.95
N ASP A 256 -0.31 10.73 -26.59
CA ASP A 256 -0.57 10.14 -27.91
C ASP A 256 -1.69 9.10 -27.80
N LEU A 257 -1.66 8.26 -26.76
CA LEU A 257 -2.73 7.31 -26.48
C LEU A 257 -4.07 8.03 -26.27
N LEU A 258 -4.10 9.08 -25.44
CA LEU A 258 -5.31 9.86 -25.20
C LEU A 258 -5.85 10.45 -26.50
N ALA A 259 -4.98 11.08 -27.31
CA ALA A 259 -5.37 11.67 -28.59
C ALA A 259 -5.99 10.66 -29.56
N ARG A 260 -5.40 9.46 -29.68
CA ARG A 260 -5.93 8.39 -30.54
C ARG A 260 -7.27 7.87 -30.04
N LEU A 261 -7.38 7.60 -28.74
CA LEU A 261 -8.64 7.13 -28.15
C LEU A 261 -9.76 8.18 -28.25
N SER A 262 -9.44 9.46 -28.01
CA SER A 262 -10.37 10.58 -28.20
C SER A 262 -10.78 10.78 -29.67
N ALA A 263 -9.93 10.36 -30.62
CA ALA A 263 -10.28 10.33 -32.04
C ALA A 263 -11.19 9.14 -32.43
N GLY A 264 -11.54 8.27 -31.47
CA GLY A 264 -12.36 7.09 -31.67
C GLY A 264 -11.58 5.87 -32.18
N GLU A 265 -10.24 5.89 -32.15
CA GLU A 265 -9.44 4.71 -32.46
C GLU A 265 -9.67 3.62 -31.42
N HIS A 266 -9.78 2.38 -31.87
CA HIS A 266 -9.92 1.25 -30.98
C HIS A 266 -8.55 0.81 -30.45
N VAL A 267 -8.46 0.41 -29.18
CA VAL A 267 -7.16 -0.01 -28.60
C VAL A 267 -6.51 -1.17 -29.36
N SER A 268 -7.30 -2.06 -29.98
CA SER A 268 -6.75 -3.15 -30.80
C SER A 268 -6.15 -2.67 -32.13
N THR A 269 -6.52 -1.48 -32.61
CA THR A 269 -5.97 -0.87 -33.83
C THR A 269 -4.77 0.03 -33.54
N ILE A 270 -4.61 0.44 -32.28
CA ILE A 270 -3.45 1.17 -31.77
C ILE A 270 -2.30 0.16 -31.59
N GLN A 271 -1.79 -0.36 -32.71
CA GLN A 271 -0.68 -1.31 -32.77
C GLN A 271 0.54 -0.61 -33.38
N GLU A 272 1.65 -0.52 -32.65
CA GLU A 272 2.97 -0.20 -33.21
C GLU A 272 4.00 -1.25 -32.73
N ASP A 273 4.56 -2.00 -33.69
CA ASP A 273 5.88 -2.65 -33.69
C ASP A 273 6.38 -3.50 -32.49
N ALA A 274 5.50 -4.14 -31.72
CA ALA A 274 5.91 -5.28 -30.87
C ALA A 274 5.89 -6.59 -31.71
N PRO A 275 7.03 -7.21 -32.08
CA PRO A 275 7.10 -8.14 -33.24
C PRO A 275 6.30 -9.45 -33.17
N HIS A 276 5.57 -9.79 -32.09
CA HIS A 276 5.04 -11.14 -31.91
C HIS A 276 3.72 -11.23 -31.13
N LEU A 277 2.73 -10.36 -31.35
CA LEU A 277 1.52 -10.38 -30.50
C LEU A 277 0.23 -10.37 -31.36
N SER A 278 -0.43 -11.53 -31.49
CA SER A 278 -1.76 -11.68 -32.11
C SER A 278 -2.85 -11.61 -31.05
N PHE A 279 -3.88 -10.78 -31.26
CA PHE A 279 -5.02 -10.61 -30.37
C PHE A 279 -6.27 -11.25 -30.97
N GLU A 280 -6.84 -12.26 -30.32
CA GLU A 280 -8.20 -12.72 -30.61
C GLU A 280 -9.17 -12.20 -29.53
N HIS A 281 -10.15 -11.41 -29.99
CA HIS A 281 -11.42 -11.08 -29.35
C HIS A 281 -11.42 -10.48 -27.94
N ARG A 282 -11.54 -9.13 -27.81
CA ARG A 282 -12.33 -8.45 -26.75
C ARG A 282 -12.95 -7.13 -27.25
N LYS A 283 -14.06 -6.76 -26.59
CA LYS A 283 -15.01 -5.67 -26.91
C LYS A 283 -14.36 -4.30 -27.15
N VAL A 284 -15.07 -3.47 -27.94
CA VAL A 284 -14.84 -2.02 -28.10
C VAL A 284 -14.74 -1.35 -26.72
N LEU A 285 -13.72 -0.51 -26.50
CA LEU A 285 -13.57 0.40 -25.33
C LEU A 285 -14.72 1.42 -25.28
N GLU A 286 -15.94 0.97 -24.99
CA GLU A 286 -17.08 1.89 -24.82
C GLU A 286 -17.17 2.40 -23.38
N THR A 287 -16.67 1.64 -22.39
CA THR A 287 -16.77 2.00 -20.95
C THR A 287 -15.54 1.57 -20.15
N VAL A 288 -15.07 2.46 -19.27
CA VAL A 288 -13.98 2.23 -18.31
C VAL A 288 -14.55 2.47 -16.92
N ASP A 289 -14.58 1.46 -16.05
CA ASP A 289 -15.15 1.62 -14.71
C ASP A 289 -14.19 2.32 -13.74
N VAL A 290 -12.89 2.01 -13.87
CA VAL A 290 -11.86 2.50 -12.96
C VAL A 290 -10.65 2.98 -13.76
N ILE A 291 -10.17 4.17 -13.42
CA ILE A 291 -8.85 4.65 -13.86
C ILE A 291 -7.94 4.74 -12.64
N CYS A 292 -6.76 4.14 -12.71
CA CYS A 292 -5.70 4.38 -11.74
C CYS A 292 -4.46 4.97 -12.41
N ALA A 293 -3.76 5.90 -11.77
CA ALA A 293 -2.62 6.58 -12.38
C ALA A 293 -1.51 6.83 -11.35
N GLY A 294 -0.33 6.24 -11.57
CA GLY A 294 0.91 6.53 -10.85
C GLY A 294 1.77 7.55 -11.61
N VAL A 295 1.34 8.81 -11.66
CA VAL A 295 1.91 9.81 -12.58
C VAL A 295 3.35 10.17 -12.20
N PRO A 296 4.32 10.11 -13.13
CA PRO A 296 5.70 10.47 -12.83
C PRO A 296 5.82 11.97 -12.49
N CYS A 297 6.44 12.26 -11.35
CA CYS A 297 6.46 13.61 -10.77
C CYS A 297 7.89 14.00 -10.34
N GLN A 298 8.82 14.00 -11.31
CA GLN A 298 10.27 14.11 -11.06
C GLN A 298 10.68 15.42 -10.36
N ASN A 299 10.04 16.54 -10.70
CA ASN A 299 10.30 17.83 -10.06
C ASN A 299 9.85 17.93 -8.62
N HIS A 300 8.81 17.19 -8.26
CA HIS A 300 8.24 17.24 -6.93
C HIS A 300 9.03 16.37 -5.97
N SER A 301 9.75 15.36 -6.45
CA SER A 301 10.59 14.49 -5.63
C SER A 301 11.65 15.24 -4.81
N THR A 302 11.71 14.97 -3.50
CA THR A 302 12.79 15.47 -2.60
C THR A 302 14.17 14.90 -2.93
N LEU A 303 14.22 13.85 -3.74
CA LEU A 303 15.47 13.24 -4.21
C LEU A 303 16.02 13.93 -5.46
N ASN A 304 15.20 14.70 -6.17
CA ASN A 304 15.66 15.48 -7.31
C ASN A 304 16.38 16.76 -6.84
N GLN A 305 17.64 16.92 -7.22
CA GLN A 305 18.48 18.07 -6.86
C GLN A 305 18.43 19.19 -7.92
N PHE A 306 17.84 18.93 -9.08
CA PHE A 306 17.80 19.82 -10.23
C PHE A 306 16.35 19.97 -10.70
N LYS A 307 15.59 20.80 -9.99
CA LYS A 307 14.18 21.08 -10.33
C LYS A 307 14.10 22.12 -11.45
N LYS A 308 13.19 21.92 -12.40
CA LYS A 308 12.93 22.83 -13.52
C LYS A 308 11.50 23.37 -13.46
N ALA A 309 11.29 24.67 -13.60
CA ALA A 309 9.94 25.24 -13.49
C ALA A 309 9.01 24.77 -14.64
N ASP A 310 9.58 24.50 -15.81
CA ASP A 310 8.92 24.17 -17.07
C ASP A 310 9.00 22.67 -17.44
N ASP A 311 9.18 21.77 -16.46
CA ASP A 311 9.25 20.33 -16.75
C ASP A 311 7.90 19.83 -17.28
N PRO A 312 7.84 19.29 -18.51
CA PRO A 312 6.61 18.78 -19.09
C PRO A 312 6.01 17.63 -18.27
N GLN A 313 6.80 16.92 -17.46
CA GLN A 313 6.29 15.85 -16.60
C GLN A 313 5.28 16.34 -15.57
N ASN A 314 5.34 17.61 -15.16
CA ASN A 314 4.36 18.19 -14.25
C ASN A 314 2.96 18.27 -14.89
N ALA A 315 2.88 18.34 -16.21
CA ALA A 315 1.63 18.39 -16.95
C ALA A 315 0.97 17.00 -17.11
N LEU A 316 1.69 15.90 -16.87
CA LEU A 316 1.14 14.53 -17.05
C LEU A 316 -0.02 14.22 -16.08
N VAL A 317 -0.12 14.95 -14.97
CA VAL A 317 -1.31 14.86 -14.10
C VAL A 317 -2.55 15.38 -14.84
N LEU A 318 -2.41 16.43 -15.66
CA LEU A 318 -3.49 16.92 -16.51
C LEU A 318 -3.83 15.92 -17.61
N THR A 319 -2.84 15.20 -18.15
CA THR A 319 -3.11 14.07 -19.08
C THR A 319 -3.95 13.00 -18.40
N ALA A 320 -3.63 12.62 -17.15
CA ALA A 320 -4.44 11.67 -16.37
C ALA A 320 -5.89 12.17 -16.18
N LEU A 321 -6.07 13.46 -15.89
CA LEU A 321 -7.40 14.08 -15.80
C LEU A 321 -8.12 14.15 -17.15
N GLY A 322 -7.39 14.29 -18.27
CA GLY A 322 -7.94 14.19 -19.62
C GLY A 322 -8.51 12.81 -19.92
N PHE A 323 -7.90 11.73 -19.43
CA PHE A 323 -8.53 10.40 -19.47
C PHE A 323 -9.81 10.35 -18.62
N VAL A 324 -9.82 10.97 -17.43
CA VAL A 324 -11.02 11.02 -16.58
C VAL A 324 -12.15 11.80 -17.27
N GLU A 325 -11.85 12.93 -17.89
CA GLU A 325 -12.81 13.72 -18.67
C GLU A 325 -13.31 12.95 -19.91
N GLN A 326 -12.44 12.25 -20.63
CA GLN A 326 -12.83 11.49 -21.81
C GLN A 326 -13.73 10.28 -21.51
N PHE A 327 -13.42 9.55 -20.42
CA PHE A 327 -14.03 8.24 -20.14
C PHE A 327 -15.04 8.26 -19.00
N HIS A 328 -15.08 9.33 -18.19
CA HIS A 328 -15.95 9.47 -17.02
C HIS A 328 -16.06 8.19 -16.17
N PRO A 329 -14.93 7.63 -15.67
CA PRO A 329 -14.96 6.38 -14.92
C PRO A 329 -15.75 6.50 -13.62
N ARG A 330 -16.33 5.40 -13.13
CA ARG A 330 -17.00 5.38 -11.81
C ARG A 330 -16.03 5.75 -10.69
N PHE A 331 -14.78 5.32 -10.79
CA PHE A 331 -13.74 5.60 -9.79
C PHE A 331 -12.43 6.06 -10.45
N PHE A 332 -11.77 7.01 -9.81
CA PHE A 332 -10.42 7.45 -10.18
C PHE A 332 -9.48 7.37 -8.97
N VAL A 333 -8.30 6.78 -9.17
CA VAL A 333 -7.24 6.65 -8.16
C VAL A 333 -5.98 7.32 -8.68
N LEU A 334 -5.56 8.40 -8.04
CA LEU A 334 -4.29 9.06 -8.34
C LEU A 334 -3.27 8.75 -7.23
N GLU A 335 -2.15 8.17 -7.61
CA GLU A 335 -0.99 7.97 -6.74
C GLU A 335 0.12 8.96 -7.09
N ASN A 336 0.80 9.48 -6.05
CA ASN A 336 2.01 10.24 -6.24
C ASN A 336 2.94 10.24 -5.01
N VAL A 337 4.13 10.80 -5.17
CA VAL A 337 5.03 11.11 -4.04
C VAL A 337 4.40 12.15 -3.12
N VAL A 338 4.65 12.04 -1.82
CA VAL A 338 4.11 12.96 -0.81
C VAL A 338 4.40 14.43 -1.13
N SER A 339 5.52 14.73 -1.79
CA SER A 339 5.92 16.10 -2.09
C SER A 339 5.16 16.76 -3.24
N ILE A 340 4.21 16.08 -3.88
CA ILE A 340 3.20 16.72 -4.75
C ILE A 340 2.40 17.78 -3.97
N ASP A 341 2.25 17.55 -2.67
CA ASP A 341 1.76 18.49 -1.66
C ASP A 341 2.41 19.87 -1.80
N SER A 342 3.72 19.94 -2.00
CA SER A 342 4.48 21.19 -2.16
C SER A 342 4.54 21.70 -3.61
N TRP A 343 3.66 21.24 -4.49
CA TRP A 343 3.62 21.71 -5.87
C TRP A 343 3.07 23.14 -5.94
N GLU A 344 3.99 24.08 -6.16
CA GLU A 344 3.67 25.47 -6.50
C GLU A 344 3.25 25.61 -7.97
N LEU A 345 1.99 26.01 -8.20
CA LEU A 345 1.50 26.31 -9.55
C LEU A 345 2.07 27.66 -10.00
N MET A 346 2.37 27.81 -11.29
CA MET A 346 2.97 29.04 -11.86
C MET A 346 4.32 29.44 -11.24
N SER A 347 5.06 28.47 -10.68
CA SER A 347 6.40 28.71 -10.13
C SER A 347 7.40 29.17 -11.21
N LYS A 348 8.42 29.93 -10.79
CA LYS A 348 9.50 30.41 -11.66
C LYS A 348 10.81 29.74 -11.30
N GLN A 349 11.72 29.65 -12.27
CA GLN A 349 13.09 29.20 -12.01
C GLN A 349 13.81 30.26 -11.18
N ILE A 350 14.20 29.91 -9.95
CA ILE A 350 14.96 30.82 -9.06
C ILE A 350 16.45 30.75 -9.41
N ASP A 351 17.00 29.54 -9.53
CA ASP A 351 18.37 29.28 -9.92
C ASP A 351 18.49 27.92 -10.63
N ARG A 352 19.70 27.46 -10.96
CA ARG A 352 19.91 26.18 -11.67
C ARG A 352 19.38 24.93 -10.95
N ARG A 353 19.00 25.02 -9.68
CA ARG A 353 18.56 23.88 -8.83
C ARG A 353 17.19 24.08 -8.19
N ARG A 354 16.74 25.33 -8.03
CA ARG A 354 15.53 25.70 -7.28
C ARG A 354 14.48 26.38 -8.15
N VAL A 355 13.24 26.07 -7.83
CA VAL A 355 12.01 26.68 -8.37
C VAL A 355 11.21 27.25 -7.21
N GLY A 356 10.45 28.32 -7.45
CA GLY A 356 9.50 28.85 -6.47
C GLY A 356 8.86 30.16 -6.90
N GLY A 357 8.11 30.78 -5.98
CA GLY A 357 7.35 32.01 -6.24
C GLY A 357 6.04 31.77 -6.99
N GLY A 358 5.54 30.53 -6.95
CA GLY A 358 4.20 30.18 -7.40
C GLY A 358 3.21 30.09 -6.24
N GLU A 359 1.98 29.74 -6.55
CA GLU A 359 0.94 29.53 -5.53
C GLU A 359 1.21 28.23 -4.78
N ALA A 360 1.50 28.34 -3.48
CA ALA A 360 1.73 27.20 -2.61
C ALA A 360 0.56 26.22 -2.74
N HIS A 361 0.88 24.93 -2.92
CA HIS A 361 -0.12 23.86 -3.02
C HIS A 361 -1.05 23.93 -4.24
N GLY A 362 -0.86 24.92 -5.13
CA GLY A 362 -1.74 25.20 -6.27
C GLY A 362 -1.98 24.00 -7.18
N GLY A 363 -1.00 23.10 -7.29
CA GLY A 363 -1.15 21.86 -8.04
C GLY A 363 -2.22 20.91 -7.51
N VAL A 364 -2.25 20.66 -6.20
CA VAL A 364 -3.26 19.80 -5.56
C VAL A 364 -4.64 20.46 -5.65
N TYR A 365 -4.72 21.78 -5.45
CA TYR A 365 -5.97 22.52 -5.61
C TYR A 365 -6.52 22.43 -7.03
N LEU A 366 -5.66 22.53 -8.04
CA LEU A 366 -6.06 22.40 -9.43
C LEU A 366 -6.66 21.02 -9.72
N ILE A 367 -6.01 19.94 -9.25
CA ILE A 367 -6.52 18.57 -9.43
C ILE A 367 -7.90 18.40 -8.81
N VAL A 368 -8.05 18.82 -7.54
CA VAL A 368 -9.33 18.72 -6.83
C VAL A 368 -10.39 19.55 -7.54
N ALA A 369 -10.10 20.81 -7.88
CA ALA A 369 -11.04 21.69 -8.56
C ALA A 369 -11.54 21.11 -9.89
N ILE A 370 -10.65 20.56 -10.72
CA ILE A 370 -11.04 19.90 -11.98
C ILE A 370 -11.97 18.71 -11.71
N LEU A 371 -11.62 17.84 -10.77
CA LEU A 371 -12.46 16.67 -10.44
C LEU A 371 -13.85 17.09 -9.92
N LEU A 372 -13.93 18.12 -9.08
CA LEU A 372 -15.21 18.64 -8.59
C LEU A 372 -16.06 19.22 -9.73
N GLU A 373 -15.43 19.93 -10.67
CA GLU A 373 -16.12 20.48 -11.86
C GLU A 373 -16.60 19.36 -12.80
N LEU A 374 -15.82 18.28 -12.92
CA LEU A 374 -16.21 17.06 -13.63
C LEU A 374 -17.29 16.23 -12.91
N GLY A 375 -17.74 16.68 -11.73
CA GLY A 375 -18.82 16.01 -10.98
C GLY A 375 -18.35 14.89 -10.04
N TYR A 376 -17.08 14.84 -9.65
CA TYR A 376 -16.60 13.79 -8.75
C TYR A 376 -16.67 14.19 -7.28
N HIS A 377 -16.98 13.22 -6.43
CA HIS A 377 -16.57 13.24 -5.03
C HIS A 377 -15.07 12.99 -4.93
N VAL A 378 -14.40 13.64 -3.98
CA VAL A 378 -12.93 13.55 -3.86
C VAL A 378 -12.52 13.35 -2.40
N ARG A 379 -11.54 12.47 -2.18
CA ARG A 379 -10.88 12.21 -0.90
C ARG A 379 -9.37 12.16 -1.10
N VAL A 380 -8.63 12.76 -0.17
CA VAL A 380 -7.16 12.83 -0.24
C VAL A 380 -6.55 12.32 1.06
N GLY A 381 -5.44 11.58 0.97
CA GLY A 381 -4.70 11.12 2.13
C GLY A 381 -3.25 10.76 1.87
N ILE A 382 -2.50 10.58 2.95
CA ILE A 382 -1.13 10.06 2.90
C ILE A 382 -1.11 8.66 3.48
N MET A 383 -0.70 7.69 2.66
CA MET A 383 -0.60 6.30 3.05
C MET A 383 0.86 5.89 3.25
N GLN A 384 1.15 5.12 4.31
CA GLN A 384 2.45 4.50 4.57
C GLN A 384 2.33 3.00 4.31
N ALA A 385 3.12 2.49 3.36
CA ALA A 385 3.10 1.10 2.91
C ALA A 385 3.30 0.08 4.06
N GLY A 386 4.16 0.44 5.02
CA GLY A 386 4.40 -0.35 6.23
C GLY A 386 3.13 -0.76 6.99
N TYR A 387 2.14 0.12 7.04
CA TYR A 387 0.86 -0.17 7.71
C TYR A 387 -0.02 -1.19 6.98
N PHE A 388 0.35 -1.60 5.77
CA PHE A 388 -0.38 -2.56 4.94
C PHE A 388 0.41 -3.84 4.70
N GLY A 389 1.45 -4.10 5.50
CA GLY A 389 2.24 -5.33 5.41
C GLY A 389 3.34 -5.29 4.36
N THR A 390 3.64 -4.11 3.78
CA THR A 390 4.88 -3.95 3.01
C THR A 390 6.05 -3.82 3.99
N PRO A 391 7.15 -4.58 3.85
CA PRO A 391 8.31 -4.43 4.72
C PRO A 391 9.14 -3.17 4.35
N GLN A 392 8.52 -2.04 4.03
CA GLN A 392 9.21 -0.85 3.52
C GLN A 392 8.65 0.45 4.10
N GLN A 393 9.54 1.39 4.42
CA GLN A 393 9.19 2.77 4.69
C GLN A 393 8.90 3.50 3.37
N ARG A 394 7.64 3.56 2.95
CA ARG A 394 7.21 4.20 1.70
C ARG A 394 5.88 4.93 1.87
N ARG A 395 5.96 6.26 1.94
CA ARG A 395 4.79 7.15 2.00
C ARG A 395 4.37 7.60 0.61
N ARG A 396 3.06 7.67 0.37
CA ARG A 396 2.46 8.11 -0.89
C ARG A 396 1.25 9.01 -0.64
N PHE A 397 1.12 10.02 -1.49
CA PHE A 397 -0.11 10.78 -1.65
C PHE A 397 -1.06 9.91 -2.46
N ILE A 398 -2.29 9.77 -1.95
CA ILE A 398 -3.36 9.02 -2.61
C ILE A 398 -4.58 9.92 -2.67
N LEU A 399 -5.13 10.08 -3.86
CA LEU A 399 -6.43 10.70 -4.08
C LEU A 399 -7.37 9.64 -4.63
N LEU A 400 -8.53 9.52 -3.99
CA LEU A 400 -9.64 8.69 -4.41
C LEU A 400 -10.76 9.61 -4.87
N ALA A 401 -11.29 9.37 -6.06
CA ALA A 401 -12.45 10.07 -6.56
C ALA A 401 -13.51 9.07 -7.03
N ALA A 402 -14.76 9.44 -6.86
CA ALA A 402 -15.91 8.65 -7.30
C ALA A 402 -16.90 9.55 -8.04
N ASP A 403 -17.52 9.04 -9.10
CA ASP A 403 -18.62 9.73 -9.78
C ASP A 403 -19.70 10.14 -8.76
N ILE A 404 -20.46 11.18 -9.07
CA ILE A 404 -21.47 11.75 -8.17
C ILE A 404 -22.54 10.73 -7.75
N ASN A 405 -22.78 9.71 -8.57
CA ASN A 405 -23.74 8.64 -8.32
C ASN A 405 -23.12 7.43 -7.60
N SER A 406 -21.79 7.43 -7.43
CA SER A 406 -21.03 6.35 -6.81
C SER A 406 -20.61 6.69 -5.38
N THR A 407 -20.50 5.66 -4.54
CA THR A 407 -20.07 5.81 -3.14
C THR A 407 -18.58 6.14 -3.09
N LEU A 408 -18.20 7.28 -2.50
CA LEU A 408 -16.79 7.65 -2.35
C LEU A 408 -16.03 6.64 -1.46
N PRO A 409 -15.01 5.93 -1.96
CA PRO A 409 -14.28 4.95 -1.17
C PRO A 409 -13.57 5.57 0.04
N GLU A 410 -13.54 4.82 1.14
CA GLU A 410 -12.77 5.16 2.34
C GLU A 410 -11.27 4.93 2.12
N LEU A 411 -10.41 5.76 2.76
CA LEU A 411 -9.00 5.42 2.85
C LEU A 411 -8.83 4.18 3.73
N PRO A 412 -8.07 3.16 3.29
CA PRO A 412 -8.00 1.90 4.02
C PRO A 412 -7.32 2.08 5.38
N HIS A 413 -7.87 1.41 6.39
CA HIS A 413 -7.29 1.41 7.73
C HIS A 413 -5.98 0.60 7.79
N PRO A 414 -5.00 1.04 8.61
CA PRO A 414 -3.82 0.24 8.93
C PRO A 414 -4.18 -1.19 9.36
N THR A 415 -3.42 -2.16 8.86
CA THR A 415 -3.57 -3.58 9.17
C THR A 415 -2.36 -4.15 9.90
N HIS A 416 -1.21 -3.49 9.79
CA HIS A 416 0.05 -3.92 10.39
C HIS A 416 0.64 -2.81 11.27
N GLY A 417 1.33 -3.20 12.33
CA GLY A 417 2.15 -2.31 13.13
C GLY A 417 3.27 -1.71 12.29
N PHE A 418 3.68 -0.48 12.63
CA PHE A 418 4.85 0.13 12.00
C PHE A 418 5.44 1.19 12.92
N SER A 419 6.77 1.28 12.98
CA SER A 419 7.44 2.27 13.83
C SER A 419 7.04 3.67 13.38
N THR A 420 6.52 4.45 14.32
CA THR A 420 6.17 5.85 14.10
C THR A 420 7.47 6.64 13.94
N ILE A 421 7.96 6.78 12.72
CA ILE A 421 8.69 8.01 12.40
C ILE A 421 7.66 9.10 12.67
N THR A 422 7.92 9.94 13.68
CA THR A 422 7.12 11.12 13.99
C THR A 422 6.70 11.73 12.66
N LEU A 423 5.39 11.70 12.38
CA LEU A 423 4.83 12.42 11.24
C LEU A 423 5.13 13.90 11.53
N ARG A 424 6.31 14.37 11.12
CA ARG A 424 6.52 15.79 10.90
C ARG A 424 5.43 16.16 9.91
N SER A 425 4.55 17.04 10.35
CA SER A 425 3.49 17.57 9.51
C SER A 425 4.09 17.88 8.14
N THR A 426 3.39 17.48 7.09
CA THR A 426 3.66 18.05 5.79
C THR A 426 3.48 19.55 5.87
N ALA A 427 4.25 20.31 5.08
CA ALA A 427 4.18 21.76 5.04
C ALA A 427 2.77 22.27 4.63
N PHE A 428 1.93 21.46 3.97
CA PHE A 428 0.51 21.74 3.72
C PHE A 428 -0.29 22.10 4.95
N ARG A 429 0.04 21.47 6.09
CA ARG A 429 -0.69 21.65 7.35
C ARG A 429 -0.52 23.05 7.93
N ASP A 430 0.59 23.72 7.59
CA ASP A 430 0.94 25.03 8.12
C ASP A 430 0.45 26.17 7.21
N ALA A 431 0.12 25.90 5.94
CA ALA A 431 -0.37 26.90 4.98
C ALA A 431 -1.90 27.05 4.97
N VAL A 432 -2.66 25.98 5.28
CA VAL A 432 -4.13 26.02 5.45
C VAL A 432 -4.52 25.29 6.74
N PRO A 433 -4.80 26.03 7.83
CA PRO A 433 -5.13 25.45 9.15
C PRO A 433 -6.34 24.51 9.17
N ASP A 434 -7.25 24.66 8.19
CA ASP A 434 -8.52 23.92 8.07
C ASP A 434 -8.49 22.78 7.02
N TRP A 435 -7.29 22.42 6.53
CA TRP A 435 -7.11 21.29 5.61
C TRP A 435 -6.72 20.01 6.37
N PRO A 436 -7.56 18.98 6.44
CA PRO A 436 -7.17 17.72 7.00
C PRO A 436 -6.61 16.89 5.86
N VAL A 437 -5.27 16.88 5.83
CA VAL A 437 -4.61 15.64 5.49
C VAL A 437 -5.19 14.60 6.46
N VAL A 438 -5.94 13.62 5.95
CA VAL A 438 -6.03 12.32 6.63
C VAL A 438 -4.64 11.73 6.51
N GLU A 439 -3.72 12.26 7.31
CA GLU A 439 -2.85 11.39 8.03
C GLU A 439 -3.81 10.48 8.80
N THR A 440 -3.38 9.27 9.07
CA THR A 440 -3.95 8.49 10.15
C THR A 440 -3.78 9.31 11.46
N LYS A 441 -4.62 10.33 11.67
CA LYS A 441 -4.60 11.35 12.75
C LYS A 441 -5.95 11.41 13.46
N ASN A 442 -7.03 10.92 12.84
CA ASN A 442 -8.21 10.41 13.57
C ASN A 442 -7.89 9.18 14.45
N MET A 443 -6.66 8.71 14.34
CA MET A 443 -5.92 7.94 15.32
C MET A 443 -5.81 8.56 16.75
N LYS A 444 -6.26 9.80 16.99
CA LYS A 444 -6.40 10.41 18.33
C LYS A 444 -7.82 10.30 18.91
N SER A 445 -8.85 10.24 18.07
CA SER A 445 -10.25 10.13 18.50
C SER A 445 -10.74 8.69 18.61
N HIS A 446 -10.00 7.73 18.04
CA HIS A 446 -10.28 6.31 18.17
C HIS A 446 -9.03 5.48 18.41
N PRO A 447 -9.04 4.57 19.38
CA PRO A 447 -7.89 3.72 19.61
C PRO A 447 -7.73 2.75 18.42
N ARG A 448 -6.49 2.51 18.01
CA ARG A 448 -6.16 2.01 16.67
C ARG A 448 -6.13 0.50 16.67
N CYS A 449 -7.08 -0.12 15.96
CA CYS A 449 -7.00 -1.53 15.65
C CYS A 449 -5.76 -1.79 14.77
N ILE A 450 -4.80 -2.56 15.28
CA ILE A 450 -3.61 -3.03 14.56
C ILE A 450 -3.66 -4.57 14.56
N PRO A 451 -4.26 -5.19 13.54
CA PRO A 451 -4.39 -6.63 13.46
C PRO A 451 -3.08 -7.43 13.47
N HIS A 452 -2.03 -6.93 12.83
CA HIS A 452 -0.79 -7.70 12.60
C HIS A 452 0.45 -6.96 13.07
N ALA A 453 1.51 -7.70 13.35
CA ALA A 453 2.83 -7.12 13.61
C ALA A 453 3.41 -6.48 12.35
N ARG A 454 4.47 -5.69 12.51
CA ARG A 454 5.22 -5.19 11.36
C ARG A 454 5.92 -6.35 10.65
N ILE A 455 6.03 -6.26 9.32
CA ILE A 455 6.89 -7.18 8.54
C ILE A 455 8.31 -6.60 8.48
N ASP A 456 9.28 -7.36 8.95
CA ASP A 456 10.70 -6.99 8.88
C ASP A 456 11.44 -7.59 7.67
N VAL A 457 12.71 -7.22 7.51
CA VAL A 457 13.57 -7.70 6.42
C VAL A 457 13.75 -9.22 6.46
N ASP A 458 13.97 -9.82 7.63
CA ASP A 458 14.17 -11.28 7.74
C ASP A 458 12.91 -12.06 7.37
N GLN A 459 11.75 -11.60 7.86
CA GLN A 459 10.45 -12.11 7.47
C GLN A 459 10.15 -11.92 5.99
N ALA A 460 10.81 -11.00 5.29
CA ALA A 460 10.62 -10.80 3.85
C ALA A 460 11.55 -11.66 2.98
N ILE A 461 12.83 -11.82 3.37
CA ILE A 461 13.87 -12.40 2.49
C ILE A 461 14.72 -13.52 3.11
N GLY A 462 14.54 -13.84 4.39
CA GLY A 462 15.39 -14.78 5.13
C GLY A 462 15.33 -16.24 4.68
N ASP A 463 14.37 -16.60 3.83
CA ASP A 463 14.16 -17.91 3.22
C ASP A 463 14.80 -18.06 1.83
N LEU A 464 15.33 -16.98 1.24
CA LEU A 464 15.98 -17.01 -0.06
C LEU A 464 17.38 -17.64 0.01
N HIS A 465 17.82 -18.24 -1.10
CA HIS A 465 19.13 -18.86 -1.22
C HIS A 465 20.26 -17.85 -1.01
N PRO A 466 21.16 -18.05 -0.03
CA PRO A 466 22.21 -17.09 0.21
C PRO A 466 23.34 -17.20 -0.82
N PHE A 467 23.93 -16.06 -1.20
CA PHE A 467 25.12 -15.96 -2.05
C PHE A 467 25.91 -14.68 -1.76
N ASP A 468 27.22 -14.72 -1.94
CA ASP A 468 28.10 -13.57 -1.70
C ASP A 468 28.69 -13.06 -3.02
N TRP A 469 29.21 -11.84 -3.05
CA TRP A 469 30.10 -11.41 -4.13
C TRP A 469 31.52 -11.95 -3.91
N LYS A 470 32.34 -12.03 -4.97
CA LYS A 470 33.75 -12.45 -4.92
C LYS A 470 34.64 -11.24 -5.06
N SER A 471 35.40 -10.94 -4.02
CA SER A 471 36.53 -10.01 -4.10
C SER A 471 37.79 -10.75 -4.55
N ASN A 472 38.58 -10.16 -5.45
CA ASN A 472 39.88 -10.74 -5.81
C ASN A 472 40.97 -10.41 -4.77
N GLU A 473 40.66 -9.56 -3.79
CA GLU A 473 41.63 -8.96 -2.86
C GLU A 473 41.53 -9.54 -1.45
N ILE A 474 40.47 -10.28 -1.13
CA ILE A 474 40.20 -10.83 0.20
C ILE A 474 40.23 -12.37 0.10
N PRO A 475 41.00 -13.08 0.96
CA PRO A 475 40.98 -14.55 1.04
C PRO A 475 39.57 -15.08 1.42
N GLN A 476 39.12 -16.14 0.75
CA GLN A 476 37.70 -16.52 0.69
C GLN A 476 37.41 -17.94 1.20
N ALA A 477 37.66 -18.20 2.48
CA ALA A 477 37.17 -19.42 3.10
C ALA A 477 35.64 -19.35 3.28
N GLY A 478 34.90 -20.36 2.80
CA GLY A 478 33.45 -20.47 3.05
C GLY A 478 32.52 -19.55 2.23
N VAL A 479 32.99 -19.00 1.11
CA VAL A 479 32.13 -18.20 0.20
C VAL A 479 30.99 -19.03 -0.35
N ARG A 480 29.77 -18.49 -0.22
CA ARG A 480 28.55 -19.13 -0.74
C ARG A 480 28.57 -19.08 -2.27
N GLN A 481 28.39 -20.23 -2.93
CA GLN A 481 28.66 -20.40 -4.37
C GLN A 481 27.75 -19.54 -5.27
N PHE A 482 28.35 -18.94 -6.31
CA PHE A 482 27.63 -18.10 -7.27
C PHE A 482 28.39 -18.01 -8.62
N ARG A 483 27.67 -17.67 -9.70
CA ARG A 483 28.19 -17.41 -11.06
C ARG A 483 27.83 -15.98 -11.45
N CYS A 484 28.79 -15.22 -11.98
CA CYS A 484 28.49 -13.93 -12.64
C CYS A 484 28.48 -14.11 -14.15
N THR A 485 27.48 -13.52 -14.83
CA THR A 485 27.54 -13.31 -16.28
C THR A 485 27.34 -11.82 -16.61
N PRO A 486 27.90 -11.31 -17.72
CA PRO A 486 27.71 -9.93 -18.14
C PRO A 486 26.23 -9.54 -18.31
N GLU A 487 25.39 -10.42 -18.87
CA GLU A 487 23.98 -10.10 -19.13
C GLU A 487 23.06 -10.26 -17.91
N LYS A 488 23.40 -11.16 -16.97
CA LYS A 488 22.51 -11.56 -15.86
C LYS A 488 23.04 -11.23 -14.47
N GLY A 489 24.19 -10.56 -14.38
CA GLY A 489 24.81 -10.20 -13.11
C GLY A 489 25.29 -11.41 -12.30
N CYS A 490 25.42 -11.26 -10.99
CA CYS A 490 25.90 -12.31 -10.09
C CYS A 490 24.73 -13.05 -9.43
N ARG A 491 24.71 -14.39 -9.55
CA ARG A 491 23.61 -15.25 -9.11
C ARG A 491 24.10 -16.55 -8.44
N PRO A 492 23.36 -17.12 -7.48
CA PRO A 492 23.68 -18.42 -6.88
C PRO A 492 23.86 -19.57 -7.89
N ILE A 493 24.63 -20.60 -7.50
CA ILE A 493 24.74 -21.89 -8.24
C ILE A 493 23.94 -22.94 -7.48
N PHE A 494 22.64 -23.06 -7.75
CA PHE A 494 21.78 -24.09 -7.15
C PHE A 494 20.83 -24.71 -8.19
N GLU A 495 20.52 -25.98 -8.01
CA GLU A 495 19.58 -26.74 -8.85
C GLU A 495 18.12 -26.49 -8.44
N THR A 496 17.88 -26.19 -7.15
CA THR A 496 16.55 -25.90 -6.60
C THR A 496 16.32 -24.41 -6.42
N THR A 497 15.04 -24.01 -6.48
CA THR A 497 14.61 -22.60 -6.43
C THR A 497 14.71 -22.00 -5.02
N TYR A 498 14.44 -22.79 -3.99
CA TYR A 498 14.58 -22.42 -2.58
C TYR A 498 15.46 -23.44 -1.84
N PRO A 499 16.07 -23.04 -0.70
CA PRO A 499 16.74 -23.98 0.20
C PRO A 499 15.81 -25.10 0.67
N ALA A 500 16.38 -26.21 1.15
CA ALA A 500 15.61 -27.26 1.82
C ALA A 500 14.96 -26.66 3.09
N GLY A 501 13.65 -26.38 3.01
CA GLY A 501 12.88 -25.70 4.05
C GLY A 501 11.68 -24.94 3.47
N GLY A 502 10.54 -25.03 4.18
CA GLY A 502 9.37 -24.22 3.87
C GLY A 502 9.60 -22.72 4.13
N PRO A 503 8.60 -21.87 3.81
CA PRO A 503 8.60 -20.48 4.26
C PRO A 503 8.71 -20.41 5.80
N ARG A 504 9.34 -19.35 6.31
CA ARG A 504 9.52 -19.12 7.75
C ARG A 504 8.50 -18.13 8.32
N SER A 505 7.87 -17.33 7.46
CA SER A 505 6.82 -16.37 7.81
C SER A 505 5.64 -16.51 6.85
N THR A 506 4.46 -16.05 7.27
CA THR A 506 3.27 -15.88 6.40
C THR A 506 3.55 -14.96 5.21
N TYR A 507 4.44 -13.99 5.37
CA TYR A 507 4.87 -13.12 4.27
C TYR A 507 5.61 -13.89 3.18
N GLN A 508 6.53 -14.78 3.56
CA GLN A 508 7.27 -15.61 2.61
C GLN A 508 6.38 -16.67 1.98
N ASP A 509 5.44 -17.21 2.75
CA ASP A 509 4.44 -18.15 2.25
C ASP A 509 3.62 -17.50 1.13
N ARG A 510 3.10 -16.30 1.39
CA ARG A 510 2.45 -15.45 0.40
C ARG A 510 3.34 -15.12 -0.80
N ALA A 511 4.60 -14.77 -0.57
CA ALA A 511 5.53 -14.48 -1.65
C ALA A 511 5.74 -15.71 -2.55
N ARG A 512 5.74 -16.91 -1.97
CA ARG A 512 5.94 -18.19 -2.67
C ARG A 512 4.69 -18.78 -3.30
N GLU A 513 3.51 -18.15 -3.14
CA GLU A 513 2.27 -18.58 -3.80
C GLU A 513 2.52 -18.90 -5.27
N ARG A 514 1.90 -19.96 -5.78
CA ARG A 514 2.09 -20.39 -7.17
C ARG A 514 0.97 -19.82 -8.02
N HIS A 515 1.33 -19.23 -9.16
CA HIS A 515 0.39 -19.09 -10.25
C HIS A 515 0.33 -20.43 -11.01
N MET A 516 -0.86 -20.92 -11.36
CA MET A 516 -1.12 -22.29 -11.85
C MET A 516 -0.24 -22.74 -13.05
N ASP A 517 0.37 -21.81 -13.80
CA ASP A 517 1.06 -22.08 -15.06
C ASP A 517 2.54 -21.62 -15.13
N GLU A 518 3.13 -21.16 -14.02
CA GLU A 518 4.48 -20.55 -14.02
C GLU A 518 5.60 -21.53 -13.63
N PRO A 519 6.70 -21.64 -14.41
CA PRO A 519 7.81 -22.54 -14.09
C PRO A 519 8.50 -22.10 -12.80
N THR A 520 8.52 -22.99 -11.82
CA THR A 520 9.14 -22.82 -10.50
C THR A 520 10.67 -22.92 -10.54
N SER A 521 11.32 -22.52 -11.64
CA SER A 521 12.79 -22.65 -11.77
C SER A 521 13.53 -21.50 -11.08
N PHE A 522 14.75 -21.78 -10.62
CA PHE A 522 15.63 -20.77 -10.01
C PHE A 522 15.87 -19.56 -10.92
N ASN A 523 16.02 -19.80 -12.22
CA ASN A 523 16.20 -18.73 -13.21
C ASN A 523 14.96 -17.83 -13.31
N ALA A 524 13.78 -18.40 -13.12
CA ALA A 524 12.54 -17.64 -13.12
C ALA A 524 12.53 -16.67 -11.92
N LEU A 525 13.04 -17.06 -10.74
CA LEU A 525 12.99 -16.26 -9.51
C LEU A 525 13.63 -14.87 -9.62
N GLN A 526 14.57 -14.64 -10.54
CA GLN A 526 15.30 -13.37 -10.69
C GLN A 526 16.07 -12.94 -9.41
N HIS A 527 16.58 -13.92 -8.67
CA HIS A 527 17.41 -13.71 -7.49
C HIS A 527 18.89 -13.49 -7.85
N PHE A 528 19.20 -12.28 -8.33
CA PHE A 528 20.56 -11.87 -8.71
C PHE A 528 20.78 -10.36 -8.49
N THR A 529 22.03 -9.93 -8.43
CA THR A 529 22.41 -8.50 -8.35
C THR A 529 23.03 -8.02 -9.65
N SER A 530 23.03 -6.71 -9.90
CA SER A 530 23.95 -6.10 -10.89
C SER A 530 25.42 -6.34 -10.50
N GLY A 531 26.31 -6.32 -11.49
CA GLY A 531 27.76 -6.39 -11.29
C GLY A 531 28.35 -5.02 -10.94
N PHE A 532 29.40 -5.00 -10.12
CA PHE A 532 30.10 -3.79 -9.71
C PHE A 532 31.60 -3.89 -9.93
N LYS A 533 32.28 -2.73 -9.96
CA LYS A 533 33.74 -2.68 -10.07
C LYS A 533 34.39 -3.37 -8.85
N PRO A 534 35.56 -4.02 -9.01
CA PRO A 534 36.19 -4.80 -7.93
C PRO A 534 36.36 -4.04 -6.61
N TYR A 535 36.70 -2.75 -6.67
CA TYR A 535 36.86 -1.93 -5.46
C TYR A 535 35.57 -1.75 -4.66
N ILE A 536 34.41 -1.69 -5.33
CA ILE A 536 33.10 -1.57 -4.66
C ILE A 536 32.79 -2.89 -3.96
N VAL A 537 33.10 -4.01 -4.62
CA VAL A 537 32.95 -5.36 -4.05
C VAL A 537 33.81 -5.50 -2.79
N THR A 538 35.10 -5.14 -2.85
CA THR A 538 35.99 -5.14 -1.68
C THR A 538 35.45 -4.24 -0.56
N ASN A 539 34.91 -3.06 -0.88
CA ASN A 539 34.35 -2.15 0.12
C ASN A 539 33.11 -2.73 0.82
N VAL A 540 32.21 -3.38 0.09
CA VAL A 540 31.04 -4.07 0.67
C VAL A 540 31.48 -5.23 1.57
N TRP A 541 32.51 -5.98 1.17
CA TRP A 541 33.08 -7.05 1.98
C TRP A 541 33.61 -6.58 3.33
N ASN A 542 34.24 -5.41 3.33
CA ASN A 542 34.81 -4.82 4.54
C ASN A 542 33.74 -4.34 5.53
N VAL A 543 32.49 -4.09 5.10
CA VAL A 543 31.44 -3.67 6.04
C VAL A 543 31.17 -4.79 7.07
N PRO A 544 31.34 -4.55 8.39
CA PRO A 544 31.19 -5.59 9.41
C PRO A 544 29.81 -6.26 9.39
N MET A 545 29.74 -7.55 9.77
CA MET A 545 28.50 -8.32 9.89
C MET A 545 27.99 -8.45 11.34
N ASP A 546 28.84 -8.12 12.33
CA ASP A 546 28.58 -8.29 13.76
C ASP A 546 27.69 -7.18 14.36
N ARG A 547 27.24 -6.23 13.53
CA ARG A 547 26.43 -5.09 13.95
C ARG A 547 25.35 -4.82 12.91
N ASP A 548 24.10 -4.76 13.37
CA ASP A 548 23.00 -4.25 12.56
C ASP A 548 23.30 -2.80 12.17
N GLU A 549 22.92 -2.43 10.94
CA GLU A 549 23.18 -1.10 10.36
C GLU A 549 24.66 -0.69 10.23
N ALA A 550 25.57 -1.68 10.27
CA ALA A 550 26.98 -1.46 9.99
C ALA A 550 27.13 -0.71 8.66
N ASN A 551 27.98 0.32 8.68
CA ASN A 551 28.21 1.19 7.53
C ASN A 551 29.71 1.46 7.38
N TYR A 552 30.05 2.29 6.40
CA TYR A 552 31.45 2.66 6.13
C TYR A 552 32.22 3.25 7.33
N LEU A 553 31.52 3.75 8.37
CA LEU A 553 32.14 4.31 9.60
C LEU A 553 32.39 3.25 10.68
N CYS A 554 31.80 2.06 10.60
CA CYS A 554 31.97 1.01 11.61
C CYS A 554 33.38 0.42 11.49
N LYS A 555 34.32 0.95 12.28
CA LYS A 555 35.71 0.48 12.49
C LYS A 555 36.68 0.49 11.29
N ILE A 556 36.33 1.04 10.12
CA ILE A 556 37.20 1.00 8.89
C ILE A 556 37.62 2.39 8.37
N PHE A 557 38.07 3.30 9.25
CA PHE A 557 39.08 4.28 8.80
C PHE A 557 40.13 4.64 9.85
N ALA A 558 40.02 4.16 11.09
CA ALA A 558 41.03 4.42 12.14
C ALA A 558 42.30 3.57 11.96
N ASP A 559 42.18 2.26 11.68
CA ASP A 559 43.36 1.36 11.61
C ASP A 559 43.64 0.78 10.20
N PHE A 560 42.63 0.72 9.31
CA PHE A 560 42.76 0.14 7.95
C PHE A 560 43.21 1.14 6.86
N CYS A 561 43.58 2.37 7.25
CA CYS A 561 43.95 3.42 6.30
C CYS A 561 45.42 3.36 5.81
N ILE A 562 46.22 2.43 6.34
CA ILE A 562 47.65 2.37 6.04
C ILE A 562 47.94 1.57 4.75
N ASP A 563 47.16 0.53 4.41
CA ASP A 563 47.47 -0.36 3.26
C ASP A 563 46.37 -0.53 2.19
N VAL A 564 45.26 0.23 2.25
CA VAL A 564 44.24 0.20 1.18
C VAL A 564 44.69 1.11 0.01
N PRO A 565 44.84 0.58 -1.23
CA PRO A 565 45.30 1.39 -2.36
C PRO A 565 44.38 2.59 -2.57
N TYR A 566 44.96 3.76 -2.84
CA TYR A 566 44.25 5.06 -2.94
C TYR A 566 42.93 5.00 -3.73
N ARG A 567 42.88 4.19 -4.79
CA ARG A 567 41.70 3.97 -5.65
C ARG A 567 40.48 3.31 -4.96
N HIS A 568 40.67 2.66 -3.81
CA HIS A 568 39.60 2.03 -3.02
C HIS A 568 39.14 2.92 -1.86
N ARG A 569 39.83 4.04 -1.61
CA ARG A 569 39.43 5.02 -0.60
C ARG A 569 38.12 5.67 -1.06
N ILE A 570 37.05 5.43 -0.30
CA ILE A 570 35.75 6.10 -0.46
C ILE A 570 35.93 7.63 -0.31
N ALA A 571 36.97 8.05 0.42
CA ALA A 571 37.45 9.40 0.63
C ALA A 571 38.46 9.84 -0.44
N ALA A 572 38.00 10.17 -1.65
CA ALA A 572 38.71 11.16 -2.45
C ALA A 572 38.29 12.55 -1.92
N PRO A 573 39.20 13.37 -1.36
CA PRO A 573 38.86 14.71 -0.84
C PRO A 573 38.17 15.60 -1.90
N HIS A 574 38.49 15.34 -3.17
CA HIS A 574 37.96 16.07 -4.32
C HIS A 574 36.61 15.52 -4.84
N GLY A 575 36.13 14.39 -4.32
CA GLY A 575 34.84 13.81 -4.67
C GLY A 575 33.67 14.56 -4.04
N ALA A 576 32.46 14.42 -4.60
CA ALA A 576 31.26 15.08 -4.07
C ALA A 576 30.99 14.74 -2.59
N LEU A 577 31.39 13.54 -2.14
CA LEU A 577 31.30 13.05 -0.76
C LEU A 577 32.27 13.76 0.20
N GLY A 578 33.50 14.01 -0.25
CA GLY A 578 34.51 14.74 0.52
C GLY A 578 34.19 16.23 0.62
N ARG A 579 33.67 16.83 -0.47
CA ARG A 579 33.23 18.25 -0.50
C ARG A 579 32.04 18.55 0.41
N ALA A 580 31.22 17.56 0.73
CA ALA A 580 30.01 17.70 1.55
C ALA A 580 30.22 17.34 3.04
N GLY A 581 31.46 17.15 3.49
CA GLY A 581 31.76 16.93 4.91
C GLY A 581 31.30 15.59 5.48
N TYR A 582 31.35 14.51 4.69
CA TYR A 582 31.01 13.13 5.09
C TYR A 582 29.68 13.01 5.86
N PRO A 583 28.52 13.06 5.19
CA PRO A 583 27.25 12.89 5.89
C PRO A 583 27.22 11.53 6.62
N GLY A 584 26.97 11.58 7.92
CA GLY A 584 27.16 10.46 8.84
C GLY A 584 26.38 9.20 8.45
N GLY A 585 27.09 8.07 8.37
CA GLY A 585 26.51 6.72 8.43
C GLY A 585 25.55 6.28 7.32
N ALA A 586 25.38 7.06 6.25
CA ALA A 586 24.43 6.73 5.18
C ALA A 586 24.98 5.71 4.18
N TYR A 587 26.27 5.81 3.81
CA TYR A 587 26.90 5.03 2.75
C TYR A 587 27.31 3.62 3.14
N TYR A 588 27.32 2.71 2.17
CA TYR A 588 27.68 1.30 2.35
C TYR A 588 27.03 0.71 3.61
N ARG A 589 25.73 0.96 3.81
CA ARG A 589 25.02 0.58 5.03
C ARG A 589 24.29 -0.74 4.84
N ARG A 590 24.44 -1.65 5.81
CA ARG A 590 23.65 -2.88 5.91
C ARG A 590 22.22 -2.58 6.32
N LEU A 591 21.29 -3.37 5.78
CA LEU A 591 19.95 -3.48 6.32
C LEU A 591 20.02 -4.11 7.72
N ASP A 592 19.16 -3.65 8.61
CA ASP A 592 18.85 -4.37 9.85
C ASP A 592 17.80 -5.43 9.53
N LYS A 593 18.05 -6.66 9.96
CA LYS A 593 17.16 -7.79 9.70
C LYS A 593 15.82 -7.66 10.42
N ASN A 594 15.76 -6.96 11.55
CA ASN A 594 14.58 -6.80 12.41
C ASN A 594 13.84 -5.47 12.18
N ASP A 595 14.26 -4.71 11.16
CA ASP A 595 13.65 -3.45 10.73
C ASP A 595 13.09 -3.61 9.30
N SER A 596 12.42 -2.57 8.82
CA SER A 596 11.92 -2.43 7.47
C SER A 596 12.99 -1.96 6.47
N PHE A 597 12.79 -2.26 5.20
CA PHE A 597 13.55 -1.65 4.11
C PHE A 597 13.32 -0.14 4.06
N ASN A 598 14.36 0.61 3.70
CA ASN A 598 14.20 2.02 3.31
C ASN A 598 13.45 2.10 1.97
N THR A 599 12.91 3.28 1.63
CA THR A 599 12.31 3.51 0.31
C THR A 599 13.28 3.07 -0.80
N LEU A 600 12.85 2.14 -1.65
CA LEU A 600 13.64 1.70 -2.81
C LEU A 600 13.69 2.79 -3.87
N VAL A 601 14.86 2.96 -4.48
CA VAL A 601 15.13 3.90 -5.58
C VAL A 601 15.75 3.19 -6.76
N GLY A 602 15.49 3.71 -7.97
CA GLY A 602 15.96 3.10 -9.21
C GLY A 602 17.49 3.10 -9.37
N ASN A 603 18.20 3.98 -8.64
CA ASN A 603 19.66 3.96 -8.58
C ASN A 603 20.15 3.20 -7.34
N VAL A 604 20.25 1.88 -7.45
CA VAL A 604 20.78 1.00 -6.40
C VAL A 604 22.31 0.98 -6.48
N HIS A 605 22.94 1.81 -5.66
CA HIS A 605 24.40 1.89 -5.55
C HIS A 605 24.83 2.11 -4.08
N PRO A 606 25.89 1.44 -3.58
CA PRO A 606 26.34 1.58 -2.18
C PRO A 606 26.76 2.99 -1.76
N THR A 607 26.99 3.90 -2.72
CA THR A 607 27.28 5.33 -2.49
C THR A 607 26.12 6.26 -2.80
N ALA A 608 24.94 5.73 -3.17
CA ALA A 608 23.76 6.55 -3.42
C ALA A 608 23.27 7.21 -2.11
N LYS A 609 22.47 8.27 -2.21
CA LYS A 609 21.89 8.96 -1.03
C LYS A 609 21.05 8.01 -0.16
N GLN A 610 20.46 6.98 -0.76
CA GLN A 610 19.76 5.89 -0.07
C GLN A 610 20.55 4.58 -0.21
N SER A 611 21.65 4.47 0.53
CA SER A 611 22.65 3.39 0.42
C SER A 611 22.53 2.30 1.50
N ARG A 612 21.42 2.28 2.24
CA ARG A 612 21.03 1.16 3.13
C ARG A 612 20.48 0.01 2.28
N ILE A 613 21.38 -0.65 1.56
CA ILE A 613 21.06 -1.67 0.55
C ILE A 613 21.95 -2.90 0.64
N ILE A 614 22.93 -2.92 1.56
CA ILE A 614 23.76 -4.10 1.77
C ILE A 614 22.94 -5.13 2.54
N HIS A 615 22.99 -6.39 2.11
CA HIS A 615 22.26 -7.48 2.74
C HIS A 615 22.68 -7.64 4.22
N PRO A 616 21.77 -7.97 5.17
CA PRO A 616 22.11 -8.09 6.59
C PRO A 616 23.26 -9.09 6.87
N SER A 617 23.17 -10.29 6.28
CA SER A 617 24.07 -11.43 6.56
C SER A 617 24.90 -11.93 5.35
N GLN A 618 25.01 -11.14 4.28
CA GLN A 618 25.71 -11.52 3.03
C GLN A 618 26.61 -10.39 2.52
N TYR A 619 27.71 -10.71 1.84
CA TYR A 619 28.68 -9.75 1.31
C TYR A 619 28.29 -9.23 -0.08
N ARG A 620 27.08 -8.69 -0.18
CA ARG A 620 26.50 -8.13 -1.40
C ARG A 620 25.40 -7.12 -1.08
N ILE A 621 24.95 -6.40 -2.10
CA ILE A 621 23.68 -5.65 -2.00
C ILE A 621 22.48 -6.58 -2.18
N VAL A 622 21.29 -6.02 -1.94
CA VAL A 622 20.04 -6.71 -2.19
C VAL A 622 19.84 -7.05 -3.67
N SER A 623 19.31 -8.24 -3.94
CA SER A 623 19.00 -8.75 -5.27
C SER A 623 17.76 -8.10 -5.87
N ILE A 624 17.49 -8.32 -7.16
CA ILE A 624 16.23 -7.90 -7.80
C ILE A 624 15.02 -8.56 -7.12
N ARG A 625 15.06 -9.86 -6.85
CA ARG A 625 14.00 -10.55 -6.10
C ARG A 625 13.76 -9.99 -4.68
N GLU A 626 14.81 -9.74 -3.91
CA GLU A 626 14.69 -9.12 -2.58
C GLU A 626 14.06 -7.72 -2.65
N GLN A 627 14.39 -6.93 -3.67
CA GLN A 627 13.74 -5.64 -3.92
C GLN A 627 12.26 -5.80 -4.31
N ALA A 628 11.93 -6.80 -5.14
CA ALA A 628 10.56 -7.09 -5.54
C ALA A 628 9.70 -7.50 -4.33
N ARG A 629 10.24 -8.38 -3.46
CA ARG A 629 9.61 -8.71 -2.17
C ARG A 629 9.50 -7.49 -1.28
N ALA A 630 10.48 -6.59 -1.23
CA ALA A 630 10.33 -5.34 -0.48
C ALA A 630 9.21 -4.40 -1.00
N GLN A 631 8.61 -4.66 -2.16
CA GLN A 631 7.43 -3.99 -2.71
C GLN A 631 6.15 -4.86 -2.67
N GLY A 632 6.21 -6.07 -2.11
CA GLY A 632 5.06 -6.99 -2.04
C GLY A 632 4.77 -7.78 -3.31
N PHE A 633 5.67 -7.82 -4.30
CA PHE A 633 5.51 -8.70 -5.45
C PHE A 633 5.74 -10.16 -5.07
N CYS A 634 4.83 -11.03 -5.51
CA CYS A 634 5.02 -12.48 -5.40
C CYS A 634 6.16 -12.97 -6.29
N ASP A 635 6.68 -14.15 -5.97
CA ASP A 635 7.85 -14.74 -6.57
C ASP A 635 7.61 -15.22 -8.00
N TRP A 636 6.35 -15.41 -8.40
CA TRP A 636 5.97 -15.67 -9.78
C TRP A 636 6.01 -14.43 -10.68
N PHE A 637 5.97 -13.21 -10.13
CA PHE A 637 5.98 -12.00 -10.95
C PHE A 637 7.36 -11.81 -11.61
N ARG A 638 7.39 -11.62 -12.94
CA ARG A 638 8.61 -11.55 -13.76
C ARG A 638 8.83 -10.16 -14.32
N PHE A 639 10.02 -9.61 -14.10
CA PHE A 639 10.43 -8.34 -14.70
C PHE A 639 11.28 -8.56 -15.95
N VAL A 640 10.99 -7.85 -17.02
CA VAL A 640 11.68 -7.86 -18.32
C VAL A 640 12.67 -6.68 -18.41
N GLY A 641 13.69 -6.80 -19.27
CA GLY A 641 14.75 -5.81 -19.45
C GLY A 641 16.06 -6.14 -18.71
N THR A 642 16.98 -5.20 -18.71
CA THR A 642 18.28 -5.23 -18.01
C THR A 642 18.11 -5.16 -16.49
N ALA A 643 19.14 -5.54 -15.72
CA ALA A 643 19.10 -5.44 -14.25
C ALA A 643 18.76 -4.01 -13.75
N LYS A 644 19.22 -2.98 -14.47
CA LYS A 644 18.93 -1.58 -14.17
C LYS A 644 17.46 -1.23 -14.43
N GLU A 645 16.91 -1.65 -15.57
CA GLU A 645 15.50 -1.42 -15.90
C GLU A 645 14.57 -2.12 -14.91
N LYS A 646 14.84 -3.38 -14.56
CA LYS A 646 14.08 -4.12 -13.53
C LYS A 646 14.10 -3.40 -12.18
N THR A 647 15.29 -2.93 -11.77
CA THR A 647 15.45 -2.15 -10.54
C THR A 647 14.63 -0.86 -10.58
N GLN A 648 14.64 -0.15 -11.71
CA GLN A 648 13.87 1.08 -11.90
C GLN A 648 12.36 0.82 -11.86
N GLN A 649 11.90 -0.24 -12.53
CA GLN A 649 10.51 -0.68 -12.50
C GLN A 649 10.03 -0.96 -11.07
N ILE A 650 10.77 -1.78 -10.31
CA ILE A 650 10.46 -2.11 -8.92
C ILE A 650 10.47 -0.86 -8.03
N ALA A 651 11.44 0.03 -8.21
CA ALA A 651 11.53 1.25 -7.42
C ALA A 651 10.40 2.27 -7.70
N ASN A 652 9.92 2.34 -8.94
CA ASN A 652 8.81 3.20 -9.33
C ASN A 652 7.46 2.63 -8.89
N ALA A 653 7.31 1.31 -8.84
CA ALA A 653 6.07 0.65 -8.47
C ALA A 653 5.49 1.14 -7.14
N VAL A 654 4.16 1.24 -7.09
CA VAL A 654 3.41 1.28 -5.83
C VAL A 654 3.49 -0.11 -5.19
N PRO A 655 3.69 -0.23 -3.87
CA PRO A 655 3.68 -1.53 -3.21
C PRO A 655 2.36 -2.24 -3.45
N VAL A 656 2.43 -3.51 -3.83
CA VAL A 656 1.25 -4.31 -4.23
C VAL A 656 0.25 -4.38 -3.08
N THR A 657 0.72 -4.59 -1.85
CA THR A 657 -0.14 -4.66 -0.64
C THR A 657 -0.84 -3.34 -0.30
N MET A 658 -0.25 -2.19 -0.68
CA MET A 658 -0.92 -0.90 -0.59
C MET A 658 -2.04 -0.81 -1.63
N GLY A 659 -1.77 -1.22 -2.88
CA GLY A 659 -2.78 -1.33 -3.93
C GLY A 659 -3.93 -2.27 -3.54
N GLU A 660 -3.64 -3.38 -2.88
CA GLU A 660 -4.65 -4.32 -2.36
C GLU A 660 -5.54 -3.70 -1.29
N ALA A 661 -4.96 -2.87 -0.42
CA ALA A 661 -5.75 -2.13 0.56
C ALA A 661 -6.71 -1.15 -0.13
N ILE A 662 -6.25 -0.45 -1.18
CA ILE A 662 -7.09 0.44 -2.00
C ILE A 662 -8.16 -0.37 -2.74
N GLY A 663 -7.80 -1.51 -3.34
CA GLY A 663 -8.74 -2.42 -4.02
C GLY A 663 -9.85 -2.91 -3.09
N ARG A 664 -9.54 -3.23 -1.82
CA ARG A 664 -10.57 -3.59 -0.82
C ARG A 664 -11.49 -2.42 -0.47
N SER A 665 -10.97 -1.20 -0.40
CA SER A 665 -11.81 0.00 -0.22
C SER A 665 -12.74 0.23 -1.42
N LEU A 666 -12.25 0.05 -2.64
CA LEU A 666 -13.05 0.12 -3.86
C LEU A 666 -14.15 -0.96 -3.86
N ARG A 667 -13.81 -2.21 -3.54
CA ARG A 667 -14.77 -3.32 -3.40
C ARG A 667 -15.93 -2.95 -2.48
N LYS A 668 -15.64 -2.37 -1.32
CA LYS A 668 -16.68 -1.95 -0.36
C LYS A 668 -17.60 -0.87 -0.93
N ALA A 669 -17.04 0.12 -1.63
CA ALA A 669 -17.82 1.17 -2.27
C ALA A 669 -18.73 0.61 -3.39
N ILE A 670 -18.17 -0.25 -4.25
CA ILE A 670 -18.92 -0.92 -5.33
C ILE A 670 -20.07 -1.75 -4.76
N LEU A 671 -19.81 -2.53 -3.71
CA LEU A 671 -20.85 -3.34 -3.08
C LEU A 671 -21.92 -2.48 -2.41
N ALA A 672 -21.54 -1.37 -1.78
CA ALA A 672 -22.49 -0.43 -1.20
C ALA A 672 -23.40 0.22 -2.27
N ASP A 673 -22.86 0.53 -3.45
CA ASP A 673 -23.65 1.01 -4.59
C ASP A 673 -24.65 -0.04 -5.05
N TYR A 674 -24.21 -1.29 -5.22
CA TYR A 674 -25.06 -2.42 -5.62
C TYR A 674 -26.18 -2.68 -4.61
N ILE A 675 -25.89 -2.73 -3.31
CA ILE A 675 -26.93 -2.96 -2.29
C ILE A 675 -27.96 -1.82 -2.25
N ARG A 676 -27.53 -0.58 -2.55
CA ARG A 676 -28.43 0.58 -2.59
C ARG A 676 -29.38 0.54 -3.79
N ASP A 677 -28.90 0.04 -4.94
CA ASP A 677 -29.66 -0.07 -6.19
C ASP A 677 -29.20 -1.32 -6.98
N PRO A 678 -29.76 -2.51 -6.66
CA PRO A 678 -29.26 -3.82 -7.14
C PRO A 678 -29.48 -4.13 -8.62
#